data_AF-A0AAD3DAV0-F1
#
_entry.id   AF-A0AAD3DAV0-F1
#
_cell.length_a   1.000
_cell.length_b   1.000
_cell.length_c   1.000
_cell.angle_alpha   90.00
_cell.angle_beta   90.00
_cell.angle_gamma   90.00
#
_symmetry.space_group_name_H-M   'P 1'
#
loop_
_entity.id
_entity.type
_entity.pdbx_description
1 polymer ?
#
loop_
_entity_poly.entity_id
_entity_poly.type
_entity_poly.pdbx_seq_one_letter_code
_entity_poly.pdbx_strand_id
1 'polypeptide(L)'
;MANIHHEAVGNLVATADIVSNHIHAESTKTTYEGRLTKFIMFLYTNNKRNLLKQQLAEQLQPAYATDRRKKSTSFIACRNVIQKYLKRLNIDESTSSPINIEGEGENVLDFDTIALYFNTMQKKVVVNRKLALKFKKKIKELQKSASEDHDEEAARETNFVIPQADDNGEVPVNIRLEISSYDGFRSAISYLYTETGVDMKQDMKLRLARYIKGSARINLAAKTILGLKIVEGKSHMTLPVYELIAKKLFQSEKPEHIMAHTFFVLDWNLMKRAENIVDANISHIRWENDCLIFHFAKSKGHQDGSEEFLGPWHVYSNPLKPWLCPVLSLARYLFMYPDTFHGKSPLFEGNDTYSRYAKNFSKLLYDMEKELAELGVHPSELGSHSGRKGVGTLVAAGCTVAPPIVSICLRMGWSLGAVLGRYFKRGDAGDQHCGRCASLIDPCVKEFAVSCAYFDFSHCADESEKNVLKTDIEKFLNDRLPNEANPQAKHLVWYFFAAICKHYQYLDSNLHSASTFRESPFFKNVPVRFRNAAKIAYPWNKTEDTPSFTGIPPHVTILAQNEFIKKELLELKSIIPVSIGDELNQRGIGTTEFFTARIESLIGNLRKEMQDGHDAVMKKLESDGYQELRDTLEEGMMYDVVAEESEDEDITHGNEDIDGSEGNVRDRQSGEVQEPSRKKQKVVTVGLVQNKVTPLPPNFEFPKGMTCGQLVQNWFIGDSVRKILPYRRLEAGHFTHSDKKKEDNQKSLNQKMGRFMAVVQHYAEAENVWIHENDVVTMEKVHNIWEKIEWKHIRTKYLKEASRSTTKSWISLLNEMGRSGAFREDRASCKDDEEWKLSINNDTLTATEIRNDDRSHLRPHHGDNNE
;
A
#
# COMPACT_ATOMS: atom_id res chain seq x y z
N MET A 1 51.48 21.79 -28.92
CA MET A 1 50.69 22.54 -27.91
C MET A 1 49.43 21.78 -27.48
N ALA A 2 48.52 21.37 -28.38
CA ALA A 2 47.26 20.69 -28.02
C ALA A 2 47.40 19.53 -27.00
N ASN A 3 48.32 18.58 -27.21
CA ASN A 3 48.48 17.43 -26.30
C ASN A 3 48.84 17.84 -24.86
N ILE A 4 49.66 18.89 -24.69
CA ILE A 4 50.06 19.39 -23.35
C ILE A 4 48.84 19.95 -22.62
N HIS A 5 47.91 20.61 -23.31
CA HIS A 5 46.65 21.02 -22.71
C HIS A 5 45.75 19.84 -22.34
N HIS A 6 45.71 18.78 -23.16
CA HIS A 6 44.88 17.62 -22.85
C HIS A 6 45.37 16.84 -21.62
N GLU A 7 46.68 16.75 -21.44
CA GLU A 7 47.34 16.13 -20.29
C GLU A 7 47.27 17.02 -19.04
N ALA A 8 47.46 18.34 -19.18
CA ALA A 8 47.29 19.30 -18.08
C ALA A 8 45.83 19.39 -17.60
N VAL A 9 44.84 19.39 -18.51
CA VAL A 9 43.42 19.36 -18.16
C VAL A 9 43.03 18.01 -17.56
N GLY A 10 43.57 16.89 -18.07
CA GLY A 10 43.40 15.57 -17.46
C GLY A 10 43.91 15.54 -16.00
N ASN A 11 45.10 16.09 -15.76
CA ASN A 11 45.69 16.17 -14.41
C ASN A 11 44.97 17.19 -13.51
N LEU A 12 44.41 18.28 -14.05
CA LEU A 12 43.58 19.23 -13.29
C LEU A 12 42.21 18.66 -12.93
N VAL A 13 41.57 17.89 -13.83
CA VAL A 13 40.33 17.17 -13.51
C VAL A 13 40.62 16.06 -12.50
N ALA A 14 41.71 15.31 -12.65
CA ALA A 14 42.12 14.30 -11.69
C ALA A 14 42.43 14.90 -10.30
N THR A 15 43.14 16.03 -10.22
CA THR A 15 43.38 16.69 -8.92
C THR A 15 42.12 17.34 -8.35
N ALA A 16 41.21 17.86 -9.16
CA ALA A 16 39.89 18.33 -8.71
C ALA A 16 39.02 17.19 -8.17
N ASP A 17 38.98 16.03 -8.84
CA ASP A 17 38.29 14.82 -8.36
C ASP A 17 38.94 14.29 -7.06
N ILE A 18 40.27 14.29 -6.97
CA ILE A 18 41.00 13.92 -5.74
C ILE A 18 40.59 14.86 -4.59
N VAL A 19 40.72 16.17 -4.76
CA VAL A 19 40.39 17.19 -3.73
C VAL A 19 38.90 17.14 -3.35
N SER A 20 38.00 16.97 -4.31
CA SER A 20 36.56 16.80 -4.07
C SER A 20 36.26 15.56 -3.20
N ASN A 21 36.95 14.44 -3.47
CA ASN A 21 36.81 13.21 -2.66
C ASN A 21 37.50 13.28 -1.28
N HIS A 22 38.37 14.26 -1.02
CA HIS A 22 39.07 14.41 0.27
C HIS A 22 38.21 15.03 1.38
N ILE A 23 37.15 15.79 1.05
CA ILE A 23 36.31 16.46 2.07
C ILE A 23 35.33 15.46 2.70
N HIS A 24 35.83 14.65 3.65
CA HIS A 24 34.99 13.84 4.53
C HIS A 24 34.31 14.72 5.58
N ALA A 25 32.96 14.68 5.67
CA ALA A 25 32.23 15.31 6.77
C ALA A 25 32.81 14.95 8.15
N GLU A 26 32.82 15.93 9.07
CA GLU A 26 33.40 15.84 10.42
C GLU A 26 32.91 14.62 11.23
N SER A 27 31.65 14.21 11.06
CA SER A 27 31.09 13.00 11.68
C SER A 27 31.70 11.70 11.14
N THR A 28 32.10 11.69 9.87
CA THR A 28 32.83 10.58 9.22
C THR A 28 34.29 10.57 9.68
N LYS A 29 34.96 11.73 9.71
CA LYS A 29 36.32 11.88 10.29
C LYS A 29 36.37 11.39 11.74
N THR A 30 35.49 11.90 12.60
CA THR A 30 35.34 11.45 14.00
C THR A 30 35.10 9.93 14.11
N THR A 31 34.33 9.35 13.20
CA THR A 31 34.07 7.89 13.16
C THR A 31 35.33 7.09 12.77
N TYR A 32 36.13 7.58 11.83
CA TYR A 32 37.39 6.94 11.44
C TYR A 32 38.47 7.12 12.51
N GLU A 33 38.62 8.30 13.10
CA GLU A 33 39.49 8.53 14.27
C GLU A 33 39.18 7.56 15.41
N GLY A 34 37.89 7.38 15.73
CA GLY A 34 37.41 6.46 16.76
C GLY A 34 37.66 4.97 16.45
N ARG A 35 37.89 4.61 15.18
CA ARG A 35 38.34 3.27 14.75
C ARG A 35 39.85 3.15 14.78
N LEU A 36 40.59 4.08 14.18
CA LEU A 36 42.06 4.14 14.23
C LEU A 36 42.57 4.11 15.67
N THR A 37 41.91 4.82 16.59
CA THR A 37 42.22 4.79 18.03
C THR A 37 42.14 3.38 18.62
N LYS A 38 41.18 2.54 18.21
CA LYS A 38 41.07 1.14 18.66
C LYS A 38 42.18 0.27 18.06
N PHE A 39 42.57 0.52 16.81
CA PHE A 39 43.63 -0.22 16.13
C PHE A 39 45.03 0.11 16.71
N ILE A 40 45.33 1.39 16.90
CA ILE A 40 46.60 1.86 17.51
C ILE A 40 46.74 1.33 18.94
N MET A 41 45.64 1.30 19.72
CA MET A 41 45.64 0.66 21.05
C MET A 41 45.94 -0.84 21.00
N PHE A 42 45.46 -1.56 19.98
CA PHE A 42 45.80 -2.97 19.77
C PHE A 42 47.29 -3.13 19.46
N LEU A 43 47.85 -2.35 18.52
CA LEU A 43 49.28 -2.38 18.18
C LEU A 43 50.17 -2.13 19.42
N TYR A 44 49.82 -1.14 20.24
CA TYR A 44 50.57 -0.79 21.46
C TYR A 44 50.54 -1.90 22.54
N THR A 45 49.48 -2.71 22.58
CA THR A 45 49.26 -3.74 23.61
C THR A 45 49.66 -5.15 23.19
N ASN A 46 49.77 -5.44 21.88
CA ASN A 46 50.05 -6.77 21.34
C ASN A 46 51.45 -6.86 20.70
N ASN A 47 52.45 -6.30 21.38
CA ASN A 47 53.88 -6.32 21.00
C ASN A 47 54.24 -5.76 19.61
N LYS A 48 53.31 -5.09 18.90
CA LYS A 48 53.52 -4.45 17.59
C LYS A 48 53.82 -2.94 17.72
N ARG A 49 54.59 -2.57 18.75
CA ARG A 49 54.95 -1.17 19.06
C ARG A 49 55.91 -0.55 18.05
N ASN A 50 56.72 -1.39 17.39
CA ASN A 50 57.66 -1.00 16.33
C ASN A 50 56.96 -0.43 15.08
N LEU A 51 55.67 -0.72 14.90
CA LEU A 51 54.85 -0.15 13.84
C LEU A 51 54.32 1.26 14.16
N LEU A 52 54.55 1.79 15.36
CA LEU A 52 54.14 3.15 15.76
C LEU A 52 55.33 4.11 15.63
N LYS A 53 55.05 5.39 15.34
CA LYS A 53 56.09 6.43 15.44
C LYS A 53 56.60 6.51 16.89
N GLN A 54 57.92 6.61 17.07
CA GLN A 54 58.57 6.68 18.38
C GLN A 54 57.93 7.73 19.30
N GLN A 55 57.72 8.94 18.80
CA GLN A 55 57.09 10.06 19.52
C GLN A 55 55.72 9.71 20.12
N LEU A 56 54.91 8.89 19.43
CA LEU A 56 53.62 8.42 19.93
C LEU A 56 53.78 7.28 20.95
N ALA A 57 54.71 6.35 20.70
CA ALA A 57 54.98 5.24 21.62
C ALA A 57 55.48 5.74 23.00
N GLU A 58 56.33 6.78 22.99
CA GLU A 58 56.81 7.48 24.19
C GLU A 58 55.67 8.20 24.93
N GLN A 59 54.81 8.94 24.23
CA GLN A 59 53.65 9.61 24.85
C GLN A 59 52.59 8.63 25.38
N LEU A 60 52.46 7.45 24.77
CA LEU A 60 51.56 6.39 25.24
C LEU A 60 52.04 5.70 26.52
N GLN A 61 53.34 5.66 26.79
CA GLN A 61 53.90 4.98 27.97
C GLN A 61 53.41 5.54 29.32
N PRO A 62 53.48 6.84 29.63
CA PRO A 62 52.94 7.39 30.87
C PRO A 62 51.41 7.32 30.90
N ALA A 63 50.72 7.49 29.77
CA ALA A 63 49.27 7.37 29.68
C ALA A 63 48.79 5.95 30.03
N TYR A 64 49.46 4.92 29.50
CA TYR A 64 49.13 3.51 29.75
C TYR A 64 49.43 3.09 31.19
N ALA A 65 50.50 3.62 31.79
CA ALA A 65 50.77 3.47 33.21
C ALA A 65 49.65 4.12 34.07
N THR A 66 49.15 5.30 33.69
CA THR A 66 48.05 5.97 34.38
C THR A 66 46.72 5.21 34.25
N ASP A 67 46.35 4.73 33.06
CA ASP A 67 45.13 3.93 32.87
C ASP A 67 45.20 2.60 33.65
N ARG A 68 46.36 1.91 33.66
CA ARG A 68 46.56 0.71 34.49
C ARG A 68 46.45 1.01 35.99
N ARG A 69 47.08 2.10 36.48
CA ARG A 69 46.94 2.54 37.89
C ARG A 69 45.48 2.81 38.27
N LYS A 70 44.70 3.41 37.36
CA LYS A 70 43.26 3.68 37.54
C LYS A 70 42.34 2.46 37.30
N LYS A 71 42.89 1.28 36.98
CA LYS A 71 42.15 0.08 36.56
C LYS A 71 41.14 0.37 35.41
N SER A 72 41.49 1.31 34.54
CA SER A 72 40.64 1.85 33.47
C SER A 72 40.49 0.84 32.32
N THR A 73 39.37 0.10 32.31
CA THR A 73 39.03 -0.86 31.22
C THR A 73 38.81 -0.18 29.87
N SER A 74 38.54 1.12 29.86
CA SER A 74 38.30 1.94 28.68
C SER A 74 39.53 2.69 28.16
N PHE A 75 40.69 2.63 28.84
CA PHE A 75 41.95 3.26 28.42
C PHE A 75 41.81 4.74 28.00
N ILE A 76 41.19 5.55 28.85
CA ILE A 76 40.82 6.94 28.55
C ILE A 76 42.05 7.82 28.33
N ALA A 77 43.11 7.69 29.13
CA ALA A 77 44.31 8.51 28.98
C ALA A 77 45.02 8.19 27.65
N CYS A 78 45.17 6.91 27.29
CA CYS A 78 45.74 6.53 25.99
C CYS A 78 44.87 6.98 24.81
N ARG A 79 43.53 6.86 24.91
CA ARG A 79 42.59 7.33 23.89
C ARG A 79 42.77 8.81 23.59
N ASN A 80 42.85 9.64 24.63
CA ASN A 80 43.00 11.08 24.49
C ASN A 80 44.33 11.46 23.82
N VAL A 81 45.42 10.75 24.12
CA VAL A 81 46.73 10.92 23.44
C VAL A 81 46.61 10.59 21.94
N ILE A 82 46.02 9.44 21.59
CA ILE A 82 45.90 9.01 20.19
C ILE A 82 44.98 9.93 19.39
N GLN A 83 43.84 10.36 19.95
CA GLN A 83 42.94 11.31 19.29
C GLN A 83 43.60 12.68 19.08
N LYS A 84 44.42 13.14 20.03
CA LYS A 84 45.21 14.38 19.87
C LYS A 84 46.29 14.25 18.77
N TYR A 85 46.77 13.04 18.49
CA TYR A 85 47.69 12.76 17.39
C TYR A 85 46.95 12.67 16.04
N LEU A 86 45.83 11.95 15.98
CA LEU A 86 45.00 11.79 14.77
C LEU A 86 44.41 13.13 14.27
N LYS A 87 44.13 14.08 15.17
CA LYS A 87 43.72 15.44 14.81
C LYS A 87 44.84 16.33 14.25
N ARG A 88 46.03 15.75 14.00
CA ARG A 88 47.21 16.41 13.41
C ARG A 88 47.71 15.71 12.14
N LEU A 89 46.93 14.77 11.58
CA LEU A 89 47.21 14.22 10.25
C LEU A 89 47.25 15.37 9.24
N ASN A 90 48.29 15.38 8.40
CA ASN A 90 48.57 16.41 7.42
C ASN A 90 49.00 15.74 6.11
N ILE A 91 48.35 16.11 5.01
CA ILE A 91 48.55 15.48 3.69
C ILE A 91 49.93 15.77 3.10
N ASP A 92 50.51 16.92 3.43
CA ASP A 92 51.84 17.33 2.97
C ASP A 92 52.98 16.70 3.80
N GLU A 93 52.66 15.97 4.88
CA GLU A 93 53.62 15.41 5.84
C GLU A 93 53.30 13.95 6.17
N SER A 94 53.85 12.97 5.43
CA SER A 94 53.68 11.54 5.72
C SER A 94 54.16 11.14 7.13
N THR A 95 55.09 11.93 7.70
CA THR A 95 55.58 11.83 9.07
C THR A 95 54.51 12.09 10.13
N SER A 96 53.41 12.77 9.79
CA SER A 96 52.25 13.02 10.67
C SER A 96 51.47 11.75 11.02
N SER A 97 51.66 10.65 10.28
CA SER A 97 50.99 9.37 10.56
C SER A 97 51.42 8.78 11.92
N PRO A 98 50.50 8.43 12.83
CA PRO A 98 50.82 7.71 14.07
C PRO A 98 51.41 6.30 13.85
N ILE A 99 51.25 5.75 12.65
CA ILE A 99 51.69 4.40 12.26
C ILE A 99 52.73 4.52 11.14
N ASN A 100 53.78 3.71 11.18
CA ASN A 100 54.71 3.57 10.07
C ASN A 100 53.99 2.91 8.88
N ILE A 101 53.57 3.71 7.91
CA ILE A 101 52.81 3.29 6.72
C ILE A 101 53.63 3.34 5.42
N GLU A 102 54.84 3.92 5.48
CA GLU A 102 55.75 4.21 4.38
C GLU A 102 57.12 3.54 4.65
N GLY A 103 57.83 3.15 3.59
CA GLY A 103 59.12 2.46 3.63
C GLY A 103 59.02 0.94 3.38
N GLU A 104 60.08 0.23 3.78
CA GLU A 104 60.22 -1.22 3.66
C GLU A 104 60.82 -1.84 4.94
N GLY A 105 60.59 -3.14 5.14
CA GLY A 105 61.03 -3.89 6.33
C GLY A 105 59.97 -4.04 7.43
N GLU A 106 60.33 -4.77 8.50
CA GLU A 106 59.41 -5.27 9.55
C GLU A 106 58.75 -4.18 10.42
N ASN A 107 59.17 -2.92 10.27
CA ASN A 107 58.67 -1.78 11.03
C ASN A 107 57.53 -1.03 10.32
N VAL A 108 57.12 -1.47 9.13
CA VAL A 108 56.03 -0.88 8.33
C VAL A 108 54.76 -1.72 8.46
N LEU A 109 53.59 -1.06 8.44
CA LEU A 109 52.29 -1.71 8.52
C LEU A 109 52.06 -2.69 7.36
N ASP A 110 51.81 -3.95 7.70
CA ASP A 110 51.55 -5.05 6.78
C ASP A 110 50.10 -5.56 6.84
N PHE A 111 49.69 -6.32 5.82
CA PHE A 111 48.41 -7.01 5.83
C PHE A 111 48.29 -7.99 7.01
N ASP A 112 49.36 -8.69 7.36
CA ASP A 112 49.37 -9.74 8.38
C ASP A 112 49.04 -9.18 9.78
N THR A 113 49.51 -7.97 10.13
CA THR A 113 49.12 -7.30 11.39
C THR A 113 47.68 -6.79 11.36
N ILE A 114 47.16 -6.31 10.21
CA ILE A 114 45.76 -5.91 10.08
C ILE A 114 44.84 -7.14 10.21
N ALA A 115 45.20 -8.26 9.57
CA ALA A 115 44.49 -9.53 9.67
C ALA A 115 44.52 -10.09 11.10
N LEU A 116 45.65 -9.96 11.81
CA LEU A 116 45.74 -10.31 13.23
C LEU A 116 44.77 -9.48 14.09
N TYR A 117 44.65 -8.18 13.84
CA TYR A 117 43.66 -7.34 14.53
C TYR A 117 42.22 -7.76 14.19
N PHE A 118 41.91 -7.97 12.91
CA PHE A 118 40.59 -8.40 12.46
C PHE A 118 40.19 -9.77 13.05
N ASN A 119 41.15 -10.67 13.27
CA ASN A 119 40.93 -11.94 13.98
C ASN A 119 40.57 -11.77 15.47
N THR A 120 40.81 -10.61 16.09
CA THR A 120 40.32 -10.27 17.44
C THR A 120 38.92 -9.65 17.44
N MET A 121 38.41 -9.21 16.28
CA MET A 121 37.09 -8.60 16.15
C MET A 121 35.99 -9.67 16.17
N GLN A 122 35.69 -10.18 17.35
CA GLN A 122 34.71 -11.24 17.58
C GLN A 122 33.64 -10.82 18.60
N LYS A 123 32.46 -11.44 18.52
CA LYS A 123 31.40 -11.40 19.54
C LYS A 123 31.12 -12.80 20.09
N LYS A 124 30.83 -12.87 21.39
CA LYS A 124 30.46 -14.10 22.09
C LYS A 124 28.95 -14.34 21.93
N VAL A 125 28.55 -15.55 21.53
CA VAL A 125 27.15 -15.99 21.42
C VAL A 125 27.03 -17.36 22.09
N VAL A 126 25.97 -17.56 22.88
CA VAL A 126 25.65 -18.86 23.49
C VAL A 126 24.81 -19.68 22.52
N VAL A 127 25.17 -20.94 22.31
CA VAL A 127 24.53 -21.86 21.35
C VAL A 127 24.59 -23.30 21.85
N ASN A 128 23.66 -24.16 21.44
CA ASN A 128 23.75 -25.59 21.73
C ASN A 128 25.05 -26.22 21.17
N ARG A 129 25.73 -27.07 21.98
CA ARG A 129 27.03 -27.69 21.63
C ARG A 129 27.02 -28.48 20.32
N LYS A 130 25.89 -29.06 19.91
CA LYS A 130 25.76 -29.77 18.62
C LYS A 130 25.92 -28.81 17.43
N LEU A 131 25.37 -27.60 17.53
CA LEU A 131 25.48 -26.57 16.50
C LEU A 131 26.91 -25.97 16.45
N ALA A 132 27.53 -25.73 17.61
CA ALA A 132 28.92 -25.29 17.69
C ALA A 132 29.90 -26.28 17.02
N LEU A 133 29.70 -27.59 17.22
CA LEU A 133 30.50 -28.63 16.56
C LEU A 133 30.27 -28.67 15.04
N LYS A 134 29.01 -28.55 14.58
CA LYS A 134 28.66 -28.46 13.15
C LYS A 134 29.29 -27.23 12.49
N PHE A 135 29.31 -26.09 13.18
CA PHE A 135 29.93 -24.86 12.70
C PHE A 135 31.46 -24.96 12.65
N LYS A 136 32.10 -25.54 13.68
CA LYS A 136 33.54 -25.85 13.68
C LYS A 136 33.94 -26.75 12.49
N LYS A 137 33.12 -27.75 12.15
CA LYS A 137 33.34 -28.57 10.95
C LYS A 137 33.26 -27.72 9.68
N LYS A 138 32.26 -26.84 9.57
CA LYS A 138 32.08 -26.02 8.36
C LYS A 138 33.19 -24.98 8.17
N ILE A 139 33.73 -24.42 9.24
CA ILE A 139 34.94 -23.57 9.17
C ILE A 139 36.10 -24.37 8.56
N LYS A 140 36.39 -25.57 9.06
CA LYS A 140 37.48 -26.42 8.50
C LYS A 140 37.26 -26.78 7.03
N GLU A 141 36.02 -27.05 6.62
CA GLU A 141 35.69 -27.28 5.20
C GLU A 141 35.98 -26.04 4.34
N LEU A 142 35.56 -24.84 4.79
CA LEU A 142 35.81 -23.57 4.08
C LEU A 142 37.31 -23.22 4.01
N GLN A 143 38.07 -23.52 5.07
CA GLN A 143 39.51 -23.32 5.10
C GLN A 143 40.22 -24.25 4.10
N LYS A 144 39.81 -25.52 4.01
CA LYS A 144 40.38 -26.48 3.05
C LYS A 144 40.15 -26.03 1.61
N SER A 145 38.91 -25.66 1.26
CA SER A 145 38.62 -25.13 -0.08
C SER A 145 39.39 -23.84 -0.39
N ALA A 146 39.56 -22.95 0.59
CA ALA A 146 40.32 -21.72 0.40
C ALA A 146 41.83 -21.97 0.20
N SER A 147 42.41 -23.00 0.83
CA SER A 147 43.79 -23.43 0.51
C SER A 147 43.91 -24.12 -0.86
N GLU A 148 42.85 -24.80 -1.31
CA GLU A 148 42.80 -25.43 -2.65
C GLU A 148 42.62 -24.39 -3.77
N ASP A 149 41.89 -23.30 -3.50
CA ASP A 149 41.71 -22.14 -4.39
C ASP A 149 42.92 -21.16 -4.41
N HIS A 150 43.99 -21.44 -3.65
CA HIS A 150 45.08 -20.49 -3.35
C HIS A 150 44.61 -19.14 -2.71
N ASP A 151 43.44 -19.12 -2.08
CA ASP A 151 42.81 -17.99 -1.36
C ASP A 151 43.13 -18.06 0.15
N GLU A 152 44.39 -18.29 0.53
CA GLU A 152 44.83 -18.46 1.93
C GLU A 152 44.40 -17.31 2.85
N GLU A 153 44.28 -16.11 2.29
CA GLU A 153 43.84 -14.89 2.97
C GLU A 153 42.39 -14.95 3.42
N ALA A 154 41.53 -15.69 2.70
CA ALA A 154 40.18 -16.01 3.14
C ALA A 154 40.12 -17.16 4.17
N ALA A 155 41.17 -17.99 4.26
CA ALA A 155 41.28 -19.11 5.21
C ALA A 155 41.77 -18.69 6.62
N ARG A 156 42.46 -17.54 6.73
CA ARG A 156 43.03 -17.03 7.99
C ARG A 156 41.94 -16.75 9.04
N GLU A 157 41.84 -17.65 10.02
CA GLU A 157 40.95 -17.56 11.19
C GLU A 157 41.70 -17.99 12.48
N THR A 158 41.36 -17.35 13.60
CA THR A 158 41.82 -17.68 14.95
C THR A 158 41.30 -19.04 15.43
N ASN A 159 42.05 -19.69 16.32
CA ASN A 159 41.72 -21.01 16.87
C ASN A 159 40.28 -21.10 17.41
N PHE A 160 39.41 -21.82 16.70
CA PHE A 160 38.02 -22.03 17.10
C PHE A 160 37.92 -23.04 18.26
N VAL A 161 38.08 -22.55 19.49
CA VAL A 161 37.92 -23.32 20.73
C VAL A 161 36.43 -23.41 21.07
N ILE A 162 35.97 -24.62 21.43
CA ILE A 162 34.65 -24.85 22.01
C ILE A 162 34.88 -25.22 23.48
N PRO A 163 34.37 -24.46 24.46
CA PRO A 163 34.47 -24.81 25.88
C PRO A 163 33.72 -26.10 26.24
N GLN A 164 33.80 -26.52 27.50
CA GLN A 164 32.83 -27.46 28.06
C GLN A 164 31.42 -26.82 28.06
N ALA A 165 30.40 -27.67 28.01
CA ALA A 165 29.02 -27.19 28.09
C ALA A 165 28.61 -26.88 29.52
N ASP A 166 27.64 -25.99 29.66
CA ASP A 166 26.85 -25.84 30.88
C ASP A 166 25.78 -26.95 31.01
N ASP A 167 25.04 -26.93 32.12
CA ASP A 167 24.02 -27.93 32.46
C ASP A 167 22.86 -27.98 31.46
N ASN A 168 22.65 -26.92 30.67
CA ASN A 168 21.64 -26.85 29.60
C ASN A 168 22.17 -27.42 28.26
N GLY A 169 23.44 -27.83 28.20
CA GLY A 169 24.09 -28.32 26.98
C GLY A 169 24.49 -27.20 26.01
N GLU A 170 24.51 -25.95 26.47
CA GLU A 170 24.96 -24.80 25.69
C GLU A 170 26.46 -24.56 25.86
N VAL A 171 27.05 -23.86 24.89
CA VAL A 171 28.46 -23.46 24.89
C VAL A 171 28.58 -22.02 24.38
N PRO A 172 29.41 -21.17 25.01
CA PRO A 172 29.73 -19.87 24.46
C PRO A 172 30.75 -20.02 23.32
N VAL A 173 30.36 -19.53 22.16
CA VAL A 173 31.16 -19.51 20.92
C VAL A 173 31.52 -18.08 20.57
N ASN A 174 32.78 -17.85 20.21
CA ASN A 174 33.18 -16.60 19.56
C ASN A 174 32.95 -16.69 18.05
N ILE A 175 32.29 -15.69 17.48
CA ILE A 175 32.06 -15.54 16.03
C ILE A 175 32.56 -14.17 15.57
N ARG A 176 32.86 -14.00 14.28
CA ARG A 176 33.25 -12.71 13.69
C ARG A 176 32.15 -11.63 13.89
N LEU A 177 32.57 -10.37 13.85
CA LEU A 177 31.63 -9.24 13.81
C LEU A 177 30.95 -9.13 12.43
N GLU A 178 29.96 -8.23 12.32
CA GLU A 178 29.28 -7.92 11.06
C GLU A 178 30.27 -7.37 10.01
N ILE A 179 30.00 -7.63 8.72
CA ILE A 179 30.92 -7.27 7.62
C ILE A 179 31.17 -5.74 7.61
N SER A 180 30.12 -4.98 7.90
CA SER A 180 30.11 -3.54 8.12
C SER A 180 31.16 -3.03 9.12
N SER A 181 31.56 -3.85 10.09
CA SER A 181 32.61 -3.51 11.05
C SER A 181 33.99 -3.58 10.40
N TYR A 182 34.29 -4.65 9.67
CA TYR A 182 35.57 -4.83 8.97
C TYR A 182 35.75 -3.80 7.86
N ASP A 183 34.72 -3.56 7.05
CA ASP A 183 34.74 -2.47 6.07
C ASP A 183 34.89 -1.10 6.73
N GLY A 184 34.23 -0.88 7.86
CA GLY A 184 34.40 0.35 8.64
C GLY A 184 35.84 0.61 9.08
N PHE A 185 36.61 -0.44 9.41
CA PHE A 185 38.05 -0.33 9.70
C PHE A 185 38.90 -0.25 8.43
N ARG A 186 38.57 -0.96 7.36
CA ARG A 186 39.23 -0.84 6.05
C ARG A 186 39.18 0.60 5.53
N SER A 187 38.01 1.25 5.60
CA SER A 187 37.86 2.67 5.28
C SER A 187 38.64 3.58 6.22
N ALA A 188 38.69 3.28 7.53
CA ALA A 188 39.45 4.08 8.49
C ALA A 188 40.99 3.96 8.30
N ILE A 189 41.49 2.80 7.85
CA ILE A 189 42.89 2.61 7.47
C ILE A 189 43.16 3.32 6.14
N SER A 190 42.27 3.21 5.14
CA SER A 190 42.42 3.96 3.88
C SER A 190 42.43 5.48 4.11
N TYR A 191 41.58 5.97 5.01
CA TYR A 191 41.54 7.36 5.44
C TYR A 191 42.88 7.83 6.04
N LEU A 192 43.55 7.01 6.85
CA LEU A 192 44.90 7.33 7.36
C LEU A 192 45.93 7.50 6.23
N TYR A 193 45.92 6.61 5.23
CA TYR A 193 46.79 6.72 4.05
C TYR A 193 46.48 8.02 3.27
N THR A 194 45.20 8.29 2.99
CA THR A 194 44.77 9.49 2.25
C THR A 194 45.13 10.81 2.96
N GLU A 195 44.88 10.95 4.27
CA GLU A 195 45.17 12.18 5.04
C GLU A 195 46.67 12.42 5.31
N THR A 196 47.55 11.58 4.76
CA THR A 196 49.01 11.66 4.93
C THR A 196 49.76 11.69 3.60
N GLY A 197 49.03 11.76 2.47
CA GLY A 197 49.59 11.77 1.13
C GLY A 197 50.18 10.43 0.64
N VAL A 198 50.11 9.37 1.47
CA VAL A 198 50.74 8.06 1.18
C VAL A 198 49.76 7.13 0.47
N ASP A 199 50.17 6.57 -0.67
CA ASP A 199 49.33 5.62 -1.40
C ASP A 199 49.44 4.19 -0.83
N MET A 200 48.32 3.60 -0.42
CA MET A 200 48.30 2.24 0.13
C MET A 200 48.60 1.21 -0.97
N LYS A 201 49.64 0.38 -0.77
CA LYS A 201 50.10 -0.63 -1.74
C LYS A 201 48.96 -1.51 -2.26
N GLN A 202 48.88 -1.69 -3.59
CA GLN A 202 47.75 -2.38 -4.25
C GLN A 202 47.59 -3.85 -3.81
N ASP A 203 48.69 -4.52 -3.48
CA ASP A 203 48.68 -5.83 -2.83
C ASP A 203 47.81 -5.83 -1.55
N MET A 204 48.10 -4.92 -0.62
CA MET A 204 47.35 -4.79 0.63
C MET A 204 45.87 -4.49 0.37
N LYS A 205 45.54 -3.60 -0.59
CA LYS A 205 44.16 -3.30 -1.01
C LYS A 205 43.42 -4.59 -1.44
N LEU A 206 44.06 -5.46 -2.23
CA LEU A 206 43.48 -6.72 -2.73
C LEU A 206 43.35 -7.79 -1.63
N ARG A 207 44.39 -7.98 -0.81
CA ARG A 207 44.42 -9.00 0.26
C ARG A 207 43.41 -8.69 1.37
N LEU A 208 43.22 -7.41 1.71
CA LEU A 208 42.13 -6.97 2.59
C LEU A 208 40.75 -7.28 2.01
N ALA A 209 40.54 -7.12 0.69
CA ALA A 209 39.28 -7.46 0.05
C ALA A 209 39.00 -8.98 0.07
N ARG A 210 40.02 -9.82 -0.16
CA ARG A 210 39.92 -11.29 -0.02
C ARG A 210 39.57 -11.71 1.41
N TYR A 211 40.26 -11.17 2.42
CA TYR A 211 39.97 -11.47 3.83
C TYR A 211 38.53 -11.10 4.23
N ILE A 212 38.01 -9.96 3.76
CA ILE A 212 36.61 -9.56 4.02
C ILE A 212 35.63 -10.48 3.30
N LYS A 213 35.93 -10.91 2.07
CA LYS A 213 35.15 -11.93 1.33
C LYS A 213 35.15 -13.29 2.04
N GLY A 214 36.28 -13.72 2.62
CA GLY A 214 36.38 -14.89 3.50
C GLY A 214 35.53 -14.74 4.77
N SER A 215 35.64 -13.59 5.44
CA SER A 215 34.83 -13.24 6.61
C SER A 215 33.33 -13.30 6.34
N ALA A 216 32.90 -12.88 5.14
CA ALA A 216 31.50 -12.97 4.71
C ALA A 216 31.02 -14.43 4.55
N ARG A 217 31.84 -15.32 3.96
CA ARG A 217 31.56 -16.76 3.88
C ARG A 217 31.38 -17.38 5.28
N ILE A 218 32.25 -17.02 6.24
CA ILE A 218 32.21 -17.50 7.63
C ILE A 218 30.97 -16.96 8.37
N ASN A 219 30.63 -15.68 8.21
CA ASN A 219 29.42 -15.10 8.79
C ASN A 219 28.12 -15.72 8.23
N LEU A 220 28.09 -16.07 6.94
CA LEU A 220 26.97 -16.79 6.35
C LEU A 220 26.83 -18.21 6.94
N ALA A 221 27.95 -18.92 7.10
CA ALA A 221 27.96 -20.22 7.78
C ALA A 221 27.51 -20.12 9.26
N ALA A 222 27.90 -19.06 9.97
CA ALA A 222 27.47 -18.80 11.34
C ALA A 222 25.95 -18.61 11.41
N LYS A 223 25.37 -17.74 10.57
CA LYS A 223 23.90 -17.56 10.46
C LYS A 223 23.18 -18.88 10.17
N THR A 224 23.67 -19.61 9.18
CA THR A 224 23.03 -20.85 8.66
C THR A 224 23.08 -22.01 9.66
N ILE A 225 24.14 -22.12 10.46
CA ILE A 225 24.36 -23.27 11.35
C ILE A 225 24.00 -22.97 12.81
N LEU A 226 24.21 -21.73 13.27
CA LEU A 226 23.96 -21.33 14.66
C LEU A 226 22.60 -20.62 14.86
N GLY A 227 21.77 -20.50 13.82
CA GLY A 227 20.44 -19.89 13.91
C GLY A 227 20.46 -18.36 14.14
N LEU A 228 21.55 -17.69 13.81
CA LEU A 228 21.69 -16.25 14.06
C LEU A 228 20.83 -15.44 13.10
N LYS A 229 20.40 -14.25 13.54
CA LYS A 229 19.64 -13.29 12.73
C LYS A 229 20.26 -13.09 11.34
N ILE A 230 19.47 -13.40 10.31
CA ILE A 230 19.91 -13.39 8.91
C ILE A 230 20.20 -11.97 8.42
N VAL A 231 19.30 -11.03 8.73
CA VAL A 231 19.38 -9.62 8.34
C VAL A 231 20.21 -8.83 9.36
N GLU A 232 21.24 -8.12 8.90
CA GLU A 232 22.16 -7.37 9.77
C GLU A 232 21.60 -6.00 10.21
N GLY A 233 22.03 -5.57 11.41
CA GLY A 233 21.61 -4.32 12.03
C GLY A 233 20.14 -4.27 12.49
N LYS A 234 19.65 -3.04 12.65
CA LYS A 234 18.27 -2.75 13.12
C LYS A 234 17.23 -3.11 12.06
N SER A 235 16.11 -3.66 12.49
CA SER A 235 15.01 -4.09 11.61
C SER A 235 14.28 -2.89 10.98
N HIS A 236 13.44 -3.13 9.98
CA HIS A 236 12.49 -2.11 9.54
C HIS A 236 11.34 -2.06 10.55
N MET A 237 10.80 -0.87 10.82
CA MET A 237 9.67 -0.72 11.72
C MET A 237 8.36 -0.89 10.93
N THR A 238 7.50 -1.81 11.36
CA THR A 238 6.17 -2.00 10.78
C THR A 238 5.21 -0.92 11.27
N LEU A 239 4.12 -0.67 10.52
CA LEU A 239 3.12 0.33 10.89
C LEU A 239 2.52 0.10 12.30
N PRO A 240 2.12 -1.11 12.73
CA PRO A 240 1.62 -1.33 14.09
C PRO A 240 2.63 -0.99 15.19
N VAL A 241 3.91 -1.32 14.98
CA VAL A 241 4.99 -1.00 15.92
C VAL A 241 5.24 0.50 16.00
N TYR A 242 5.25 1.19 14.85
CA TYR A 242 5.34 2.66 14.81
C TYR A 242 4.16 3.32 15.54
N GLU A 243 2.95 2.86 15.26
CA GLU A 243 1.71 3.41 15.83
C GLU A 243 1.63 3.21 17.34
N LEU A 244 2.04 2.03 17.85
CA LEU A 244 2.16 1.74 19.28
C LEU A 244 3.15 2.69 19.97
N ILE A 245 4.37 2.82 19.44
CA ILE A 245 5.43 3.65 20.05
C ILE A 245 5.01 5.13 20.03
N ALA A 246 4.46 5.62 18.91
CA ALA A 246 3.98 6.99 18.77
C ALA A 246 2.83 7.29 19.76
N LYS A 247 1.89 6.34 19.94
CA LYS A 247 0.81 6.47 20.91
C LYS A 247 1.32 6.49 22.35
N LYS A 248 2.25 5.61 22.72
CA LYS A 248 2.86 5.54 24.06
C LYS A 248 3.68 6.79 24.40
N LEU A 249 4.38 7.37 23.41
CA LEU A 249 5.03 8.67 23.55
C LEU A 249 4.01 9.82 23.71
N PHE A 250 2.94 9.81 22.91
CA PHE A 250 1.89 10.84 22.96
C PHE A 250 1.17 10.88 24.32
N GLN A 251 0.77 9.72 24.85
CA GLN A 251 -0.01 9.57 26.08
C GLN A 251 0.82 9.64 27.37
N SER A 252 2.13 9.90 27.27
CA SER A 252 3.07 9.89 28.40
C SER A 252 2.89 11.05 29.39
N GLU A 253 3.16 10.79 30.67
CA GLU A 253 3.35 11.80 31.72
C GLU A 253 4.67 12.57 31.57
N LYS A 254 5.75 11.86 31.17
CA LYS A 254 7.14 12.31 31.22
C LYS A 254 7.37 13.49 30.25
N PRO A 255 7.86 14.67 30.71
CA PRO A 255 8.06 15.83 29.84
C PRO A 255 8.98 15.56 28.65
N GLU A 256 10.05 14.77 28.86
CA GLU A 256 11.03 14.42 27.85
C GLU A 256 10.47 13.51 26.73
N HIS A 257 9.28 12.91 26.94
CA HIS A 257 8.56 12.19 25.90
C HIS A 257 7.81 13.11 24.92
N ILE A 258 7.56 14.40 25.23
CA ILE A 258 7.00 15.36 24.25
C ILE A 258 8.04 15.65 23.15
N MET A 259 9.30 15.87 23.55
CA MET A 259 10.42 16.02 22.61
C MET A 259 10.65 14.73 21.82
N ALA A 260 10.66 13.57 22.49
CA ALA A 260 10.87 12.29 21.82
C ALA A 260 9.72 11.89 20.88
N HIS A 261 8.46 12.21 21.22
CA HIS A 261 7.30 12.07 20.33
C HIS A 261 7.51 12.87 19.05
N THR A 262 7.82 14.15 19.18
CA THR A 262 7.99 15.07 18.06
C THR A 262 9.17 14.68 17.17
N PHE A 263 10.30 14.28 17.76
CA PHE A 263 11.46 13.78 17.01
C PHE A 263 11.12 12.49 16.25
N PHE A 264 10.46 11.53 16.89
CA PHE A 264 10.06 10.25 16.28
C PHE A 264 9.05 10.42 15.15
N VAL A 265 8.09 11.34 15.30
CA VAL A 265 7.09 11.63 14.28
C VAL A 265 7.70 12.40 13.10
N LEU A 266 8.62 13.33 13.33
CA LEU A 266 9.33 14.05 12.27
C LEU A 266 10.34 13.16 11.50
N ASP A 267 11.13 12.32 12.16
CA ASP A 267 12.09 11.40 11.50
C ASP A 267 11.38 10.43 10.53
N TRP A 268 10.16 9.99 10.90
CA TRP A 268 9.28 9.23 10.01
C TRP A 268 8.74 10.07 8.85
N ASN A 269 8.03 11.17 9.13
CA ASN A 269 7.31 11.95 8.11
C ASN A 269 8.25 12.61 7.07
N LEU A 270 9.43 13.07 7.50
CA LEU A 270 10.44 13.63 6.60
C LEU A 270 11.21 12.54 5.85
N MET A 271 11.23 11.30 6.35
CA MET A 271 12.03 10.17 5.85
C MET A 271 13.54 10.47 5.72
N LYS A 272 14.01 11.54 6.38
CA LYS A 272 15.41 12.00 6.40
C LYS A 272 16.21 11.12 7.36
N ARG A 273 17.19 11.68 8.07
CA ARG A 273 17.86 11.00 9.18
C ARG A 273 17.82 11.87 10.41
N ALA A 274 18.02 11.24 11.56
CA ALA A 274 18.12 11.92 12.85
C ALA A 274 19.07 13.13 12.84
N GLU A 275 20.17 13.13 12.08
CA GLU A 275 21.04 14.31 11.93
C GLU A 275 20.29 15.51 11.32
N ASN A 276 19.50 15.31 10.25
CA ASN A 276 18.67 16.37 9.68
C ASN A 276 17.56 16.85 10.64
N ILE A 277 17.09 15.99 11.55
CA ILE A 277 16.08 16.35 12.56
C ILE A 277 16.72 17.15 13.70
N VAL A 278 17.99 16.90 14.03
CA VAL A 278 18.79 17.72 14.97
C VAL A 278 19.15 19.08 14.36
N ASP A 279 19.58 19.09 13.08
CA ASP A 279 19.99 20.30 12.35
C ASP A 279 18.81 21.17 11.87
N ALA A 280 17.56 20.80 12.21
CA ALA A 280 16.38 21.57 11.88
C ALA A 280 16.33 22.89 12.67
N ASN A 281 15.80 23.96 12.06
CA ASN A 281 15.54 25.26 12.69
C ASN A 281 14.18 25.77 12.20
N ILE A 282 13.37 26.38 13.08
CA ILE A 282 12.05 26.91 12.73
C ILE A 282 12.11 27.96 11.60
N SER A 283 13.21 28.70 11.48
CA SER A 283 13.47 29.68 10.39
C SER A 283 13.63 29.05 9.00
N HIS A 284 13.71 27.72 8.91
CA HIS A 284 13.75 26.96 7.65
C HIS A 284 12.44 26.17 7.40
N ILE A 285 11.45 26.35 8.28
CA ILE A 285 10.13 25.74 8.19
C ILE A 285 9.12 26.83 7.80
N ARG A 286 8.30 26.58 6.77
CA ARG A 286 7.18 27.46 6.39
C ARG A 286 5.88 26.68 6.26
N TRP A 287 4.76 27.37 6.39
CA TRP A 287 3.47 26.84 5.95
C TRP A 287 3.26 27.20 4.48
N GLU A 288 2.78 26.26 3.67
CA GLU A 288 2.41 26.52 2.28
C GLU A 288 1.29 25.57 1.85
N ASN A 289 0.26 26.12 1.21
CA ASN A 289 -0.95 25.38 0.86
C ASN A 289 -1.49 24.61 2.10
N ASP A 290 -1.78 23.32 2.00
CA ASP A 290 -2.29 22.52 3.12
C ASP A 290 -1.22 21.77 3.94
N CYS A 291 0.05 22.18 3.88
CA CYS A 291 1.17 21.43 4.50
C CYS A 291 2.28 22.30 5.14
N LEU A 292 3.10 21.64 5.97
CA LEU A 292 4.40 22.17 6.41
C LEU A 292 5.46 21.89 5.35
N ILE A 293 6.36 22.85 5.12
CA ILE A 293 7.53 22.69 4.27
C ILE A 293 8.79 22.86 5.09
N PHE A 294 9.69 21.88 5.03
CA PHE A 294 11.03 21.93 5.61
C PHE A 294 12.11 22.17 4.54
N HIS A 295 13.08 23.01 4.85
CA HIS A 295 14.34 23.13 4.12
C HIS A 295 15.52 22.73 5.02
N PHE A 296 16.58 22.18 4.43
CA PHE A 296 17.82 21.82 5.14
C PHE A 296 19.01 22.42 4.40
N ALA A 297 19.88 23.14 5.10
CA ALA A 297 21.07 23.75 4.51
C ALA A 297 22.18 22.73 4.14
N LYS A 298 22.06 21.47 4.60
CA LYS A 298 23.02 20.39 4.33
C LYS A 298 22.31 19.06 4.14
N SER A 299 22.86 18.18 3.31
CA SER A 299 22.41 16.79 3.18
C SER A 299 23.59 15.84 2.93
N LYS A 300 23.46 14.54 3.23
CA LYS A 300 24.62 13.63 3.14
C LYS A 300 25.13 13.37 1.71
N GLY A 301 24.36 13.74 0.68
CA GLY A 301 24.79 13.70 -0.73
C GLY A 301 25.56 14.96 -1.18
N HIS A 302 25.36 16.09 -0.50
CA HIS A 302 25.79 17.42 -0.93
C HIS A 302 26.29 18.15 0.34
N GLN A 303 27.59 18.03 0.61
CA GLN A 303 28.21 18.37 1.91
C GLN A 303 28.88 19.76 1.91
N ASP A 304 29.22 20.24 0.73
CA ASP A 304 29.78 21.54 0.35
C ASP A 304 28.71 22.63 0.16
N GLY A 305 27.53 22.25 -0.36
CA GLY A 305 26.41 23.16 -0.62
C GLY A 305 26.49 23.87 -1.98
N SER A 306 27.15 23.27 -2.98
CA SER A 306 27.40 23.87 -4.30
C SER A 306 26.24 23.73 -5.31
N GLU A 307 25.30 22.80 -5.09
CA GLU A 307 24.10 22.63 -5.91
C GLU A 307 22.86 23.28 -5.26
N GLU A 308 21.82 23.54 -6.07
CA GLU A 308 20.53 24.08 -5.61
C GLU A 308 19.96 23.29 -4.44
N PHE A 309 19.36 24.01 -3.48
CA PHE A 309 18.84 23.47 -2.22
C PHE A 309 18.00 22.20 -2.43
N LEU A 310 18.50 21.05 -1.95
CA LEU A 310 17.73 19.81 -1.95
C LEU A 310 16.53 19.95 -0.98
N GLY A 311 15.39 20.34 -1.56
CA GLY A 311 14.10 20.66 -0.94
C GLY A 311 13.21 21.40 -1.95
N PRO A 312 12.06 21.96 -1.54
CA PRO A 312 11.40 21.78 -0.24
C PRO A 312 11.02 20.32 0.08
N TRP A 313 10.74 20.03 1.35
CA TRP A 313 10.24 18.73 1.83
C TRP A 313 8.87 18.90 2.51
N HIS A 314 7.82 18.39 1.88
CA HIS A 314 6.43 18.57 2.32
C HIS A 314 6.03 17.57 3.42
N VAL A 315 5.37 18.05 4.48
CA VAL A 315 4.94 17.26 5.66
C VAL A 315 3.48 17.58 5.95
N TYR A 316 2.63 16.55 5.91
CA TYR A 316 1.17 16.69 5.98
C TYR A 316 0.62 16.33 7.36
N SER A 317 -0.50 16.94 7.72
CA SER A 317 -1.26 16.56 8.91
C SER A 317 -1.80 15.12 8.80
N ASN A 318 -2.03 14.47 9.94
CA ASN A 318 -2.93 13.32 10.04
C ASN A 318 -4.00 13.63 11.11
N PRO A 319 -5.07 14.37 10.76
CA PRO A 319 -6.10 14.73 11.73
C PRO A 319 -6.97 13.54 12.16
N LEU A 320 -6.85 12.39 11.47
CA LEU A 320 -7.61 11.18 11.74
C LEU A 320 -6.98 10.33 12.85
N LYS A 321 -5.64 10.37 12.98
CA LYS A 321 -4.86 9.75 14.06
C LYS A 321 -3.96 10.79 14.74
N PRO A 322 -4.48 11.57 15.72
CA PRO A 322 -3.75 12.69 16.34
C PRO A 322 -2.36 12.34 16.91
N TRP A 323 -2.14 11.10 17.37
CA TRP A 323 -0.85 10.65 17.90
C TRP A 323 0.22 10.36 16.82
N LEU A 324 -0.16 10.32 15.54
CA LEU A 324 0.74 10.17 14.39
C LEU A 324 0.96 11.50 13.63
N CYS A 325 0.22 12.54 13.98
CA CYS A 325 0.19 13.80 13.23
C CYS A 325 1.45 14.64 13.49
N PRO A 326 2.30 14.91 12.48
CA PRO A 326 3.52 15.71 12.66
C PRO A 326 3.23 17.16 12.99
N VAL A 327 2.15 17.72 12.43
CA VAL A 327 1.69 19.09 12.73
C VAL A 327 1.30 19.21 14.20
N LEU A 328 0.56 18.21 14.73
CA LEU A 328 0.11 18.24 16.13
C LEU A 328 1.24 17.92 17.12
N SER A 329 2.17 17.02 16.79
CA SER A 329 3.34 16.79 17.64
C SER A 329 4.22 18.05 17.71
N LEU A 330 4.47 18.69 16.56
CA LEU A 330 5.28 19.90 16.49
C LEU A 330 4.61 21.09 17.21
N ALA A 331 3.28 21.24 17.08
CA ALA A 331 2.50 22.21 17.85
C ALA A 331 2.64 21.96 19.37
N ARG A 332 2.46 20.72 19.83
CA ARG A 332 2.60 20.35 21.26
C ARG A 332 4.00 20.64 21.81
N TYR A 333 5.03 20.44 21.01
CA TYR A 333 6.40 20.76 21.41
C TYR A 333 6.65 22.28 21.43
N LEU A 334 6.38 23.01 20.33
CA LEU A 334 6.70 24.44 20.25
C LEU A 334 5.88 25.30 21.23
N PHE A 335 4.66 24.90 21.58
CA PHE A 335 3.86 25.54 22.62
C PHE A 335 4.29 25.18 24.07
N MET A 336 5.29 24.32 24.25
CA MET A 336 6.04 24.16 25.50
C MET A 336 7.37 24.92 25.51
N TYR A 337 7.91 25.24 24.32
CA TYR A 337 9.22 25.84 24.11
C TYR A 337 9.13 27.09 23.22
N PRO A 338 8.35 28.11 23.63
CA PRO A 338 7.98 29.23 22.75
C PRO A 338 9.17 30.11 22.35
N ASP A 339 10.27 30.11 23.10
CA ASP A 339 11.51 30.80 22.74
C ASP A 339 12.12 30.27 21.43
N THR A 340 11.79 29.04 21.02
CA THR A 340 12.13 28.50 19.70
C THR A 340 11.62 29.40 18.57
N PHE A 341 10.46 30.07 18.74
CA PHE A 341 9.87 30.94 17.71
C PHE A 341 10.71 32.20 17.38
N HIS A 342 11.75 32.51 18.16
CA HIS A 342 12.74 33.52 17.79
C HIS A 342 13.57 33.12 16.55
N GLY A 343 13.69 31.83 16.22
CA GLY A 343 14.49 31.36 15.10
C GLY A 343 16.01 31.38 15.30
N LYS A 344 16.46 31.86 16.46
CA LYS A 344 17.88 32.05 16.84
C LYS A 344 18.56 30.76 17.33
N SER A 345 17.84 29.64 17.39
CA SER A 345 18.27 28.35 17.96
C SER A 345 17.83 27.16 17.09
N PRO A 346 18.45 25.97 17.26
CA PRO A 346 17.93 24.72 16.69
C PRO A 346 16.50 24.41 17.17
N LEU A 347 15.76 23.61 16.40
CA LEU A 347 14.36 23.27 16.67
C LEU A 347 14.15 22.55 18.01
N PHE A 348 15.18 21.86 18.52
CA PHE A 348 15.14 21.13 19.78
C PHE A 348 16.12 21.73 20.80
N GLU A 349 15.61 22.17 21.95
CA GLU A 349 16.40 22.93 22.93
C GLU A 349 17.46 22.08 23.64
N GLY A 350 18.66 22.64 23.82
CA GLY A 350 19.76 22.05 24.59
C GLY A 350 20.69 21.13 23.78
N ASN A 351 21.80 20.75 24.40
CA ASN A 351 22.88 19.98 23.76
C ASN A 351 22.53 18.49 23.60
N ASP A 352 23.31 17.76 22.80
CA ASP A 352 23.24 16.30 22.67
C ASP A 352 21.85 15.74 22.33
N THR A 353 21.06 16.48 21.53
CA THR A 353 19.67 16.14 21.17
C THR A 353 19.49 14.71 20.67
N TYR A 354 20.37 14.23 19.79
CA TYR A 354 20.33 12.84 19.33
C TYR A 354 20.57 11.83 20.46
N SER A 355 21.52 12.09 21.35
CA SER A 355 21.85 11.23 22.49
C SER A 355 20.70 11.18 23.51
N ARG A 356 20.07 12.33 23.77
CA ARG A 356 18.86 12.43 24.62
C ARG A 356 17.69 11.65 24.01
N TYR A 357 17.40 11.88 22.73
CA TYR A 357 16.38 11.13 21.98
C TYR A 357 16.64 9.63 22.01
N ALA A 358 17.84 9.18 21.60
CA ALA A 358 18.19 7.77 21.51
C ALA A 358 18.16 7.06 22.88
N LYS A 359 18.56 7.74 23.96
CA LYS A 359 18.46 7.23 25.33
C LYS A 359 17.00 7.04 25.76
N ASN A 360 16.16 8.05 25.57
CA ASN A 360 14.74 8.00 25.95
C ASN A 360 13.97 6.97 25.12
N PHE A 361 14.20 6.96 23.81
CA PHE A 361 13.65 5.97 22.87
C PHE A 361 14.08 4.54 23.23
N SER A 362 15.37 4.32 23.48
CA SER A 362 15.85 2.98 23.87
C SER A 362 15.33 2.55 25.24
N LYS A 363 15.14 3.45 26.21
CA LYS A 363 14.50 3.13 27.48
C LYS A 363 13.05 2.72 27.25
N LEU A 364 12.28 3.55 26.55
CA LEU A 364 10.87 3.30 26.25
C LEU A 364 10.65 1.93 25.60
N LEU A 365 11.51 1.52 24.66
CA LEU A 365 11.41 0.22 24.00
C LEU A 365 11.51 -0.96 24.98
N TYR A 366 12.37 -0.90 26.00
CA TYR A 366 12.42 -1.92 27.05
C TYR A 366 11.28 -1.76 28.07
N ASP A 367 10.88 -0.52 28.41
CA ASP A 367 9.70 -0.25 29.25
C ASP A 367 8.41 -0.89 28.65
N MET A 368 8.35 -1.15 27.32
CA MET A 368 7.22 -1.79 26.61
C MET A 368 7.51 -3.18 26.00
N GLU A 369 8.55 -3.88 26.45
CA GLU A 369 9.04 -5.12 25.81
C GLU A 369 7.95 -6.17 25.50
N LYS A 370 6.98 -6.34 26.41
CA LYS A 370 5.86 -7.29 26.22
C LYS A 370 4.97 -6.94 25.02
N GLU A 371 4.62 -5.66 24.88
CA GLU A 371 3.73 -5.18 23.81
C GLU A 371 4.42 -5.22 22.44
N LEU A 372 5.76 -5.12 22.41
CA LEU A 372 6.56 -5.34 21.21
C LEU A 372 6.71 -6.84 20.88
N ALA A 373 6.81 -7.70 21.89
CA ALA A 373 6.84 -9.16 21.71
C ALA A 373 5.52 -9.72 21.14
N GLU A 374 4.37 -9.16 21.53
CA GLU A 374 3.06 -9.44 20.92
C GLU A 374 3.03 -9.08 19.42
N LEU A 375 3.79 -8.06 19.01
CA LEU A 375 4.00 -7.67 17.61
C LEU A 375 5.18 -8.39 16.95
N GLY A 376 5.79 -9.39 17.62
CA GLY A 376 6.88 -10.21 17.10
C GLY A 376 8.25 -9.50 17.02
N VAL A 377 8.47 -8.43 17.78
CA VAL A 377 9.70 -7.61 17.71
C VAL A 377 10.36 -7.48 19.09
N HIS A 378 11.62 -7.88 19.21
CA HIS A 378 12.41 -7.66 20.42
C HIS A 378 12.99 -6.22 20.46
N PRO A 379 13.00 -5.51 21.61
CA PRO A 379 13.47 -4.12 21.72
C PRO A 379 14.86 -3.85 21.12
N SER A 380 15.81 -4.79 21.25
CA SER A 380 17.17 -4.62 20.72
C SER A 380 17.23 -4.59 19.19
N GLU A 381 16.17 -4.97 18.47
CA GLU A 381 16.07 -4.87 17.01
C GLU A 381 15.72 -3.47 16.52
N LEU A 382 15.16 -2.62 17.38
CA LEU A 382 14.69 -1.28 17.05
C LEU A 382 15.68 -0.18 17.49
N GLY A 383 15.53 1.00 16.92
CA GLY A 383 16.46 2.14 17.01
C GLY A 383 16.09 3.20 15.99
N SER A 384 16.70 4.39 16.04
CA SER A 384 16.42 5.54 15.16
C SER A 384 16.18 5.17 13.69
N HIS A 385 17.16 4.55 13.03
CA HIS A 385 17.07 4.14 11.61
C HIS A 385 15.93 3.14 11.27
N SER A 386 15.26 2.55 12.26
CA SER A 386 14.17 1.57 12.02
C SER A 386 12.91 2.24 11.50
N GLY A 387 12.58 3.44 12.01
CA GLY A 387 11.46 4.25 11.52
C GLY A 387 11.65 4.64 10.07
N ARG A 388 12.79 5.27 9.76
CA ARG A 388 13.25 5.56 8.39
C ARG A 388 13.21 4.33 7.45
N LYS A 389 13.64 3.15 7.90
CA LYS A 389 13.52 1.91 7.10
C LYS A 389 12.05 1.53 6.87
N GLY A 390 11.21 1.63 7.89
CA GLY A 390 9.78 1.36 7.84
C GLY A 390 9.03 2.24 6.83
N VAL A 391 9.13 3.57 6.99
CA VAL A 391 8.46 4.53 6.09
C VAL A 391 8.97 4.42 4.65
N GLY A 392 10.26 4.15 4.44
CA GLY A 392 10.81 3.90 3.10
C GLY A 392 10.14 2.72 2.39
N THR A 393 9.93 1.61 3.10
CA THR A 393 9.20 0.44 2.57
C THR A 393 7.70 0.71 2.42
N LEU A 394 7.08 1.37 3.40
CA LEU A 394 5.63 1.63 3.40
C LEU A 394 5.21 2.61 2.29
N VAL A 395 5.97 3.68 2.04
CA VAL A 395 5.68 4.63 0.96
C VAL A 395 5.95 4.02 -0.41
N ALA A 396 6.95 3.15 -0.56
CA ALA A 396 7.30 2.54 -1.84
C ALA A 396 6.47 1.29 -2.21
N ALA A 397 5.90 0.58 -1.22
CA ALA A 397 5.26 -0.73 -1.44
C ALA A 397 4.01 -1.00 -0.57
N GLY A 398 3.49 -0.01 0.17
CA GLY A 398 2.28 -0.18 0.99
C GLY A 398 0.98 -0.27 0.19
N CYS A 399 0.97 0.21 -1.06
CA CYS A 399 -0.10 0.00 -2.03
C CYS A 399 0.47 0.02 -3.46
N THR A 400 -0.35 -0.27 -4.48
CA THR A 400 0.05 -0.22 -5.89
C THR A 400 0.14 1.19 -6.47
N VAL A 401 -0.33 2.22 -5.76
CA VAL A 401 -0.21 3.64 -6.15
C VAL A 401 0.88 4.31 -5.31
N ALA A 402 2.11 3.82 -5.48
CA ALA A 402 3.29 4.38 -4.82
C ALA A 402 3.73 5.70 -5.50
N PRO A 403 4.24 6.69 -4.75
CA PRO A 403 4.86 7.89 -5.32
C PRO A 403 6.08 7.57 -6.20
N PRO A 404 6.52 8.50 -7.06
CA PRO A 404 7.69 8.29 -7.93
C PRO A 404 8.93 7.89 -7.13
N ILE A 405 9.58 6.79 -7.52
CA ILE A 405 10.77 6.27 -6.84
C ILE A 405 11.92 7.29 -6.76
N VAL A 406 12.01 8.21 -7.73
CA VAL A 406 12.92 9.37 -7.71
C VAL A 406 12.67 10.25 -6.48
N SER A 407 11.42 10.65 -6.24
CA SER A 407 11.03 11.45 -5.06
C SER A 407 11.29 10.70 -3.76
N ILE A 408 11.04 9.39 -3.71
CA ILE A 408 11.34 8.56 -2.53
C ILE A 408 12.86 8.52 -2.27
N CYS A 409 13.69 8.26 -3.29
CA CYS A 409 15.14 8.26 -3.18
C CYS A 409 15.71 9.60 -2.73
N LEU A 410 15.27 10.71 -3.34
CA LEU A 410 15.71 12.07 -2.98
C LEU A 410 15.23 12.47 -1.57
N ARG A 411 14.00 12.13 -1.18
CA ARG A 411 13.50 12.34 0.18
C ARG A 411 14.31 11.53 1.18
N MET A 412 14.60 10.27 0.89
CA MET A 412 15.51 9.44 1.69
C MET A 412 16.95 9.95 1.70
N GLY A 413 17.38 10.81 0.76
CA GLY A 413 18.79 11.20 0.63
C GLY A 413 19.68 10.02 0.21
N TRP A 414 19.20 9.28 -0.79
CA TRP A 414 19.98 8.32 -1.58
C TRP A 414 20.39 8.98 -2.91
N SER A 415 21.61 8.71 -3.37
CA SER A 415 22.02 9.17 -4.70
C SER A 415 21.28 8.37 -5.79
N LEU A 416 20.84 9.07 -6.83
CA LEU A 416 20.28 8.45 -8.04
C LEU A 416 21.37 7.84 -8.94
N GLY A 417 22.65 8.12 -8.66
CA GLY A 417 23.78 7.73 -9.50
C GLY A 417 23.95 8.63 -10.73
N ALA A 418 25.12 8.53 -11.38
CA ALA A 418 25.57 9.47 -12.40
C ALA A 418 24.69 9.55 -13.67
N VAL A 419 23.92 8.49 -13.98
CA VAL A 419 23.00 8.48 -15.13
C VAL A 419 21.66 9.11 -14.73
N LEU A 420 20.94 8.52 -13.77
CA LEU A 420 19.59 8.97 -13.41
C LEU A 420 19.60 10.40 -12.85
N GLY A 421 20.64 10.81 -12.09
CA GLY A 421 20.74 12.17 -11.54
C GLY A 421 20.95 13.28 -12.58
N ARG A 422 21.28 12.96 -13.84
CA ARG A 422 21.31 13.93 -14.95
C ARG A 422 19.91 14.23 -15.46
N TYR A 423 19.10 13.20 -15.68
CA TYR A 423 17.79 13.30 -16.35
C TYR A 423 16.60 13.44 -15.39
N PHE A 424 16.65 12.81 -14.22
CA PHE A 424 15.58 12.83 -13.22
C PHE A 424 15.92 13.78 -12.08
N LYS A 425 15.21 14.90 -12.04
CA LYS A 425 15.31 15.92 -10.98
C LYS A 425 14.14 15.82 -9.99
N ARG A 426 14.19 16.60 -8.91
CA ARG A 426 13.08 16.75 -7.97
C ARG A 426 11.90 17.45 -8.65
N GLY A 427 10.68 16.99 -8.40
CA GLY A 427 9.45 17.72 -8.75
C GLY A 427 8.47 17.69 -7.57
N ASP A 428 7.81 18.83 -7.29
CA ASP A 428 7.02 19.02 -6.08
C ASP A 428 5.88 18.02 -5.93
N ALA A 429 5.07 17.79 -6.97
CA ALA A 429 3.92 16.87 -6.89
C ALA A 429 4.30 15.45 -6.43
N GLY A 430 5.48 14.96 -6.83
CA GLY A 430 5.99 13.66 -6.39
C GLY A 430 6.44 13.65 -4.93
N ASP A 431 7.05 14.74 -4.45
CA ASP A 431 7.43 14.89 -3.03
C ASP A 431 6.21 15.16 -2.12
N GLN A 432 5.22 15.90 -2.60
CA GLN A 432 3.93 16.13 -1.96
C GLN A 432 3.18 14.81 -1.76
N HIS A 433 3.12 13.96 -2.79
CA HIS A 433 2.54 12.62 -2.69
C HIS A 433 3.32 11.73 -1.71
N CYS A 434 4.67 11.77 -1.71
CA CYS A 434 5.49 11.13 -0.67
C CYS A 434 5.11 11.61 0.74
N GLY A 435 4.92 12.93 0.92
CA GLY A 435 4.56 13.54 2.19
C GLY A 435 3.22 13.05 2.75
N ARG A 436 2.18 12.89 1.90
CA ARG A 436 0.90 12.32 2.32
C ARG A 436 1.01 10.83 2.67
N CYS A 437 1.71 10.04 1.85
CA CYS A 437 1.93 8.63 2.17
C CYS A 437 2.72 8.45 3.48
N ALA A 438 3.67 9.34 3.77
CA ALA A 438 4.44 9.33 5.01
C ALA A 438 3.63 9.76 6.25
N SER A 439 2.52 10.51 6.09
CA SER A 439 1.64 10.91 7.21
C SER A 439 0.67 9.81 7.67
N LEU A 440 0.68 8.63 7.04
CA LEU A 440 -0.06 7.43 7.47
C LEU A 440 -1.58 7.58 7.40
N ILE A 441 -2.06 8.29 6.39
CA ILE A 441 -3.44 8.16 5.89
C ILE A 441 -3.40 7.13 4.76
N ASP A 442 -4.40 6.24 4.69
CA ASP A 442 -4.45 5.17 3.71
C ASP A 442 -4.71 5.72 2.29
N PRO A 443 -3.81 5.53 1.31
CA PRO A 443 -4.00 6.00 -0.07
C PRO A 443 -5.11 5.26 -0.84
N CYS A 444 -5.69 4.18 -0.30
CA CYS A 444 -6.77 3.43 -0.93
C CYS A 444 -8.19 3.93 -0.55
N VAL A 445 -8.32 4.96 0.30
CA VAL A 445 -9.60 5.57 0.69
C VAL A 445 -9.68 7.05 0.31
N LYS A 446 -10.89 7.62 0.23
CA LYS A 446 -11.09 9.05 -0.10
C LYS A 446 -10.47 9.97 0.95
N GLU A 447 -10.40 9.52 2.20
CA GLU A 447 -9.89 10.28 3.35
C GLU A 447 -8.43 10.72 3.21
N PHE A 448 -7.66 10.11 2.28
CA PHE A 448 -6.32 10.58 1.89
C PHE A 448 -6.30 12.05 1.43
N ALA A 449 -7.44 12.55 0.93
CA ALA A 449 -7.62 13.93 0.51
C ALA A 449 -7.84 14.94 1.65
N VAL A 450 -7.81 14.53 2.93
CA VAL A 450 -8.04 15.45 4.05
C VAL A 450 -7.02 16.59 4.11
N SER A 451 -7.48 17.77 4.51
CA SER A 451 -6.66 18.95 4.75
C SER A 451 -5.87 18.86 6.06
N CYS A 452 -5.00 19.85 6.29
CA CYS A 452 -4.61 20.24 7.65
C CYS A 452 -5.82 20.71 8.49
N ALA A 453 -5.60 20.91 9.80
CA ALA A 453 -6.53 21.69 10.60
C ALA A 453 -6.33 23.19 10.30
N TYR A 454 -7.43 23.91 10.10
CA TYR A 454 -7.46 25.34 9.80
C TYR A 454 -8.68 26.00 10.47
N PHE A 455 -8.70 27.34 10.54
CA PHE A 455 -9.88 28.08 11.01
C PHE A 455 -10.79 28.42 9.81
N ASP A 456 -12.05 28.01 9.89
CA ASP A 456 -13.06 28.16 8.83
C ASP A 456 -14.18 29.09 9.29
N PHE A 457 -14.27 30.27 8.69
CA PHE A 457 -15.16 31.36 9.09
C PHE A 457 -16.47 31.37 8.30
N SER A 458 -16.71 30.39 7.42
CA SER A 458 -17.97 30.16 6.69
C SER A 458 -19.24 29.97 7.54
N HIS A 459 -19.10 30.00 8.86
CA HIS A 459 -20.20 29.90 9.84
C HIS A 459 -20.55 31.24 10.50
N CYS A 460 -19.77 32.30 10.24
CA CYS A 460 -20.08 33.66 10.66
C CYS A 460 -21.21 34.24 9.80
N ALA A 461 -22.05 35.09 10.39
CA ALA A 461 -23.19 35.70 9.69
C ALA A 461 -22.75 36.76 8.67
N ASP A 462 -21.66 37.48 8.94
CA ASP A 462 -21.09 38.50 8.07
C ASP A 462 -19.56 38.65 8.22
N GLU A 463 -18.98 39.50 7.38
CA GLU A 463 -17.54 39.82 7.37
C GLU A 463 -17.08 40.56 8.63
N SER A 464 -17.98 41.21 9.38
CA SER A 464 -17.65 41.87 10.66
C SER A 464 -17.40 40.83 11.74
N GLU A 465 -18.28 39.84 11.87
CA GLU A 465 -18.09 38.71 12.79
C GLU A 465 -16.84 37.88 12.42
N LYS A 466 -16.60 37.64 11.12
CA LYS A 466 -15.37 37.00 10.63
C LYS A 466 -14.12 37.74 11.09
N ASN A 467 -14.07 39.06 10.93
CA ASN A 467 -12.92 39.87 11.34
C ASN A 467 -12.77 40.00 12.86
N VAL A 468 -13.86 40.08 13.62
CA VAL A 468 -13.82 40.05 15.11
C VAL A 468 -13.25 38.72 15.60
N LEU A 469 -13.77 37.58 15.11
CA LEU A 469 -13.32 36.25 15.54
C LEU A 469 -11.85 36.00 15.16
N LYS A 470 -11.43 36.44 13.97
CA LYS A 470 -10.03 36.39 13.53
C LYS A 470 -9.12 37.24 14.42
N THR A 471 -9.49 38.50 14.67
CA THR A 471 -8.74 39.42 15.53
C THR A 471 -8.60 38.88 16.96
N ASP A 472 -9.64 38.25 17.49
CA ASP A 472 -9.61 37.62 18.82
C ASP A 472 -8.69 36.39 18.89
N ILE A 473 -8.58 35.60 17.81
CA ILE A 473 -7.60 34.51 17.72
C ILE A 473 -6.18 35.08 17.61
N GLU A 474 -5.97 36.06 16.72
CA GLU A 474 -4.67 36.73 16.54
C GLU A 474 -4.19 37.39 17.85
N LYS A 475 -5.08 38.02 18.60
CA LYS A 475 -4.79 38.56 19.93
C LYS A 475 -4.44 37.47 20.93
N PHE A 476 -5.27 36.42 21.06
CA PHE A 476 -5.00 35.29 21.96
C PHE A 476 -3.62 34.66 21.71
N LEU A 477 -3.18 34.61 20.46
CA LEU A 477 -1.86 34.12 20.06
C LEU A 477 -0.74 35.12 20.37
N ASN A 478 -0.88 36.39 19.99
CA ASN A 478 0.13 37.40 20.27
C ASN A 478 0.34 37.63 21.78
N ASP A 479 -0.71 37.53 22.60
CA ASP A 479 -0.66 37.58 24.07
C ASP A 479 0.18 36.44 24.70
N ARG A 480 0.60 35.43 23.92
CA ARG A 480 1.31 34.21 24.37
C ARG A 480 2.62 33.93 23.62
N LEU A 481 2.89 34.65 22.54
CA LEU A 481 4.14 34.52 21.78
C LEU A 481 5.20 35.49 22.32
N PRO A 482 6.49 35.17 22.19
CA PRO A 482 7.52 36.12 22.56
C PRO A 482 7.52 37.33 21.61
N ASN A 483 7.84 38.51 22.14
CA ASN A 483 7.75 39.78 21.42
C ASN A 483 8.54 39.78 20.08
N GLU A 484 9.70 39.12 20.06
CA GLU A 484 10.58 38.99 18.88
C GLU A 484 10.32 37.71 18.04
N ALA A 485 9.15 37.09 18.14
CA ALA A 485 8.82 35.91 17.33
C ALA A 485 8.90 36.20 15.82
N ASN A 486 9.63 35.34 15.08
CA ASN A 486 9.84 35.43 13.64
C ASN A 486 8.49 35.50 12.88
N PRO A 487 8.29 36.42 11.92
CA PRO A 487 7.04 36.51 11.15
C PRO A 487 6.59 35.20 10.49
N GLN A 488 7.51 34.38 9.98
CA GLN A 488 7.19 33.05 9.44
C GLN A 488 6.72 32.10 10.54
N ALA A 489 7.32 32.17 11.73
CA ALA A 489 6.88 31.41 12.89
C ALA A 489 5.49 31.84 13.37
N LYS A 490 5.14 33.13 13.32
CA LYS A 490 3.77 33.61 13.61
C LYS A 490 2.74 32.98 12.65
N HIS A 491 3.06 32.86 11.36
CA HIS A 491 2.19 32.17 10.39
C HIS A 491 2.07 30.66 10.66
N LEU A 492 3.15 29.98 11.08
CA LEU A 492 3.08 28.57 11.53
C LEU A 492 2.16 28.38 12.75
N VAL A 493 2.24 29.31 13.72
CA VAL A 493 1.47 29.27 14.98
C VAL A 493 -0.04 29.26 14.74
N TRP A 494 -0.52 29.95 13.69
CA TRP A 494 -1.94 29.93 13.30
C TRP A 494 -2.46 28.51 13.06
N TYR A 495 -1.77 27.73 12.21
CA TYR A 495 -2.15 26.35 11.90
C TYR A 495 -1.83 25.37 13.03
N PHE A 496 -0.76 25.59 13.80
CA PHE A 496 -0.49 24.82 15.02
C PHE A 496 -1.62 25.00 16.05
N PHE A 497 -2.14 26.22 16.22
CA PHE A 497 -3.25 26.48 17.13
C PHE A 497 -4.59 25.96 16.59
N ALA A 498 -4.82 26.02 15.28
CA ALA A 498 -5.95 25.34 14.65
C ALA A 498 -5.92 23.82 14.91
N ALA A 499 -4.74 23.18 14.86
CA ALA A 499 -4.59 21.77 15.21
C ALA A 499 -4.87 21.48 16.70
N ILE A 500 -4.43 22.34 17.63
CA ILE A 500 -4.79 22.22 19.05
C ILE A 500 -6.30 22.38 19.26
N CYS A 501 -6.91 23.38 18.65
CA CYS A 501 -8.35 23.64 18.74
C CYS A 501 -9.17 22.48 18.17
N LYS A 502 -8.82 21.98 16.97
CA LYS A 502 -9.50 20.88 16.29
C LYS A 502 -9.43 19.56 17.07
N HIS A 503 -8.32 19.33 17.78
CA HIS A 503 -8.09 18.11 18.56
C HIS A 503 -8.28 18.29 20.07
N TYR A 504 -8.86 19.40 20.53
CA TYR A 504 -8.91 19.76 21.96
C TYR A 504 -9.49 18.66 22.84
N GLN A 505 -10.69 18.16 22.51
CA GLN A 505 -11.36 17.10 23.26
C GLN A 505 -10.58 15.77 23.23
N TYR A 506 -9.90 15.46 22.11
CA TYR A 506 -9.05 14.28 22.00
C TYR A 506 -7.82 14.41 22.92
N LEU A 507 -7.14 15.55 22.88
CA LEU A 507 -6.00 15.87 23.76
C LEU A 507 -6.41 15.77 25.23
N ASP A 508 -7.52 16.39 25.60
CA ASP A 508 -8.02 16.39 26.97
C ASP A 508 -8.45 14.99 27.47
N SER A 509 -8.92 14.11 26.56
CA SER A 509 -9.29 12.73 26.91
C SER A 509 -8.11 11.74 26.89
N ASN A 510 -7.03 12.02 26.16
CA ASN A 510 -5.97 11.02 25.89
C ASN A 510 -4.57 11.39 26.39
N LEU A 511 -4.29 12.65 26.74
CA LEU A 511 -3.04 13.02 27.41
C LEU A 511 -3.09 12.64 28.89
N HIS A 512 -1.98 12.17 29.45
CA HIS A 512 -1.89 11.92 30.89
C HIS A 512 -2.26 13.16 31.71
N SER A 513 -2.85 12.98 32.89
CA SER A 513 -3.21 14.09 33.80
C SER A 513 -2.00 14.94 34.17
N ALA A 514 -0.85 14.31 34.41
CA ALA A 514 0.43 14.97 34.69
C ALA A 514 1.25 15.38 33.43
N SER A 515 0.68 15.27 32.22
CA SER A 515 1.37 15.69 30.99
C SER A 515 1.59 17.20 30.98
N THR A 516 2.85 17.67 30.99
CA THR A 516 3.18 19.10 31.07
C THR A 516 2.60 19.94 29.93
N PHE A 517 2.22 19.35 28.80
CA PHE A 517 1.49 20.08 27.75
C PHE A 517 0.15 20.66 28.24
N ARG A 518 -0.51 20.04 29.23
CA ARG A 518 -1.73 20.57 29.86
C ARG A 518 -1.48 21.92 30.56
N GLU A 519 -0.24 22.19 30.95
CA GLU A 519 0.15 23.43 31.60
C GLU A 519 0.42 24.58 30.62
N SER A 520 0.53 24.31 29.32
CA SER A 520 0.80 25.31 28.28
C SER A 520 -0.28 26.40 28.22
N PRO A 521 0.09 27.70 28.16
CA PRO A 521 -0.85 28.80 27.92
C PRO A 521 -1.66 28.67 26.62
N PHE A 522 -1.17 27.90 25.63
CA PHE A 522 -1.87 27.62 24.37
C PHE A 522 -2.90 26.48 24.46
N PHE A 523 -2.93 25.72 25.56
CA PHE A 523 -3.93 24.68 25.83
C PHE A 523 -4.90 25.08 26.96
N LYS A 524 -4.43 25.83 27.96
CA LYS A 524 -5.28 26.41 29.00
C LYS A 524 -6.21 27.48 28.45
N ASN A 525 -7.45 27.48 28.94
CA ASN A 525 -8.47 28.50 28.73
C ASN A 525 -8.80 28.83 27.26
N VAL A 526 -8.57 27.90 26.31
CA VAL A 526 -8.91 28.06 24.88
C VAL A 526 -10.44 28.25 24.72
N PRO A 527 -10.93 29.41 24.25
CA PRO A 527 -12.37 29.67 24.09
C PRO A 527 -13.08 28.68 23.16
N VAL A 528 -14.31 28.29 23.52
CA VAL A 528 -15.11 27.32 22.74
C VAL A 528 -15.33 27.77 21.30
N ARG A 529 -15.56 29.07 21.06
CA ARG A 529 -15.68 29.63 19.70
C ARG A 529 -14.47 29.34 18.80
N PHE A 530 -13.25 29.34 19.33
CA PHE A 530 -12.05 28.98 18.56
C PHE A 530 -12.00 27.48 18.25
N ARG A 531 -12.47 26.63 19.18
CA ARG A 531 -12.59 25.17 18.98
C ARG A 531 -13.60 24.86 17.86
N ASN A 532 -14.72 25.58 17.83
CA ASN A 532 -15.78 25.40 16.83
C ASN A 532 -15.37 25.88 15.43
N ALA A 533 -14.59 26.97 15.36
CA ALA A 533 -14.02 27.47 14.11
C ALA A 533 -12.92 26.57 13.52
N ALA A 534 -12.25 25.75 14.34
CA ALA A 534 -11.17 24.86 13.88
C ALA A 534 -11.72 23.58 13.21
N LYS A 535 -11.59 23.51 11.88
CA LYS A 535 -12.15 22.43 11.06
C LYS A 535 -11.07 21.69 10.25
N ILE A 536 -11.53 20.65 9.56
CA ILE A 536 -10.80 19.92 8.50
C ILE A 536 -11.77 19.74 7.33
N ALA A 537 -11.25 19.72 6.11
CA ALA A 537 -12.03 19.63 4.89
C ALA A 537 -11.38 18.67 3.88
N TYR A 538 -12.08 18.49 2.77
CA TYR A 538 -11.70 17.72 1.59
C TYR A 538 -11.97 18.57 0.34
N PRO A 539 -11.42 18.23 -0.84
CA PRO A 539 -11.59 19.01 -2.07
C PRO A 539 -13.06 19.26 -2.48
N TRP A 540 -13.98 18.39 -2.07
CA TRP A 540 -15.42 18.43 -2.37
C TRP A 540 -16.29 19.15 -1.33
N ASN A 541 -15.74 19.55 -0.17
CA ASN A 541 -16.44 20.38 0.82
C ASN A 541 -15.61 21.59 1.27
N LYS A 542 -14.77 22.10 0.37
CA LYS A 542 -13.96 23.30 0.60
C LYS A 542 -14.82 24.57 0.76
N THR A 543 -14.40 25.42 1.67
CA THR A 543 -14.84 26.80 1.88
C THR A 543 -13.78 27.78 1.34
N GLU A 544 -14.06 29.09 1.35
CA GLU A 544 -13.09 30.12 0.96
C GLU A 544 -11.80 30.05 1.80
N ASP A 545 -11.94 29.85 3.12
CA ASP A 545 -10.81 29.78 4.06
C ASP A 545 -10.03 28.45 3.97
N THR A 546 -10.44 27.51 3.10
CA THR A 546 -9.83 26.17 3.01
C THR A 546 -8.50 26.22 2.26
N PRO A 547 -7.38 25.77 2.86
CA PRO A 547 -6.09 25.75 2.18
C PRO A 547 -6.09 24.89 0.92
N SER A 548 -5.39 25.35 -0.12
CA SER A 548 -5.21 24.63 -1.39
C SER A 548 -4.68 23.21 -1.16
N PHE A 549 -5.35 22.21 -1.73
CA PHE A 549 -4.96 20.82 -1.56
C PHE A 549 -3.80 20.42 -2.49
N THR A 550 -2.74 19.86 -1.92
CA THR A 550 -1.54 19.43 -2.66
C THR A 550 -1.27 17.93 -2.54
N GLY A 551 -0.56 17.30 -3.49
CA GLY A 551 -0.14 15.90 -3.39
C GLY A 551 -1.22 14.83 -3.43
N ILE A 552 -2.47 15.14 -3.82
CA ILE A 552 -3.56 14.16 -3.94
C ILE A 552 -3.51 13.48 -5.32
N PRO A 553 -3.38 12.14 -5.40
CA PRO A 553 -3.44 11.41 -6.66
C PRO A 553 -4.88 11.29 -7.20
N PRO A 554 -5.11 11.29 -8.54
CA PRO A 554 -6.45 11.38 -9.12
C PRO A 554 -7.44 10.25 -8.76
N HIS A 555 -6.96 9.07 -8.36
CA HIS A 555 -7.87 7.99 -7.97
C HIS A 555 -8.64 8.29 -6.67
N VAL A 556 -8.10 9.13 -5.79
CA VAL A 556 -8.73 9.51 -4.51
C VAL A 556 -9.95 10.42 -4.75
N THR A 557 -9.88 11.33 -5.71
CA THR A 557 -11.03 12.17 -6.09
C THR A 557 -12.08 11.36 -6.85
N ILE A 558 -11.67 10.40 -7.69
CA ILE A 558 -12.57 9.44 -8.34
C ILE A 558 -13.29 8.55 -7.31
N LEU A 559 -12.60 8.08 -6.26
CA LEU A 559 -13.22 7.33 -5.15
C LEU A 559 -14.30 8.16 -4.45
N ALA A 560 -14.04 9.43 -4.16
CA ALA A 560 -15.03 10.34 -3.56
C ALA A 560 -16.25 10.56 -4.47
N GLN A 561 -16.04 10.76 -5.78
CA GLN A 561 -17.12 10.88 -6.76
C GLN A 561 -17.98 9.61 -6.84
N ASN A 562 -17.35 8.44 -6.86
CA ASN A 562 -18.06 7.15 -6.88
C ASN A 562 -18.93 6.94 -5.63
N GLU A 563 -18.48 7.39 -4.45
CA GLU A 563 -19.30 7.32 -3.23
C GLU A 563 -20.45 8.34 -3.23
N PHE A 564 -20.20 9.55 -3.75
CA PHE A 564 -21.25 10.56 -3.94
C PHE A 564 -22.37 10.05 -4.86
N ILE A 565 -22.01 9.53 -6.04
CA ILE A 565 -22.95 8.90 -6.99
C ILE A 565 -23.68 7.73 -6.32
N LYS A 566 -22.99 6.91 -5.51
CA LYS A 566 -23.63 5.82 -4.75
C LYS A 566 -24.66 6.32 -3.73
N LYS A 567 -24.43 7.48 -3.11
CA LYS A 567 -25.38 8.12 -2.18
C LYS A 567 -26.60 8.65 -2.93
N GLU A 568 -26.41 9.39 -4.02
CA GLU A 568 -27.51 9.86 -4.88
C GLU A 568 -28.36 8.70 -5.42
N LEU A 569 -27.74 7.60 -5.84
CA LEU A 569 -28.45 6.40 -6.29
C LEU A 569 -29.28 5.71 -5.19
N LEU A 570 -28.88 5.84 -3.92
CA LEU A 570 -29.67 5.34 -2.79
C LEU A 570 -30.84 6.27 -2.45
N GLU A 571 -30.65 7.58 -2.57
CA GLU A 571 -31.70 8.60 -2.37
C GLU A 571 -32.73 8.58 -3.50
N LEU A 572 -32.30 8.46 -4.76
CA LEU A 572 -33.19 8.21 -5.89
C LEU A 572 -33.97 6.89 -5.73
N LYS A 573 -33.37 5.86 -5.14
CA LYS A 573 -34.04 4.58 -4.88
C LYS A 573 -35.17 4.69 -3.83
N SER A 574 -35.10 5.63 -2.88
CA SER A 574 -36.22 5.88 -1.95
C SER A 574 -37.24 6.89 -2.51
N ILE A 575 -36.79 7.90 -3.27
CA ILE A 575 -37.68 8.92 -3.86
C ILE A 575 -38.56 8.35 -4.97
N ILE A 576 -38.00 7.55 -5.90
CA ILE A 576 -38.73 7.07 -7.09
C ILE A 576 -40.00 6.26 -6.74
N PRO A 577 -40.00 5.30 -5.80
CA PRO A 577 -41.22 4.58 -5.42
C PRO A 577 -42.30 5.48 -4.80
N VAL A 578 -41.91 6.48 -4.01
CA VAL A 578 -42.83 7.44 -3.37
C VAL A 578 -43.45 8.34 -4.43
N SER A 579 -42.62 8.99 -5.26
CA SER A 579 -43.08 9.87 -6.34
C SER A 579 -43.97 9.15 -7.38
N ILE A 580 -43.69 7.87 -7.69
CA ILE A 580 -44.58 7.06 -8.54
C ILE A 580 -45.88 6.72 -7.82
N GLY A 581 -45.85 6.45 -6.51
CA GLY A 581 -47.05 6.24 -5.69
C GLY A 581 -47.94 7.48 -5.66
N ASP A 582 -47.36 8.65 -5.40
CA ASP A 582 -48.07 9.93 -5.35
C ASP A 582 -48.70 10.29 -6.71
N GLU A 583 -47.98 10.08 -7.82
CA GLU A 583 -48.49 10.30 -9.18
C GLU A 583 -49.62 9.32 -9.56
N LEU A 584 -49.54 8.05 -9.12
CA LEU A 584 -50.61 7.07 -9.31
C LEU A 584 -51.87 7.43 -8.50
N ASN A 585 -51.68 7.89 -7.26
CA ASN A 585 -52.74 8.36 -6.37
C ASN A 585 -53.41 9.62 -6.92
N GLN A 586 -52.62 10.61 -7.37
CA GLN A 586 -53.12 11.87 -7.96
C GLN A 586 -53.94 11.64 -9.24
N ARG A 587 -53.59 10.60 -10.01
CA ARG A 587 -54.35 10.19 -11.21
C ARG A 587 -55.54 9.27 -10.91
N GLY A 588 -55.81 8.96 -9.63
CA GLY A 588 -56.89 8.06 -9.21
C GLY A 588 -56.73 6.62 -9.69
N ILE A 589 -55.52 6.17 -10.04
CA ILE A 589 -55.30 4.86 -10.69
C ILE A 589 -55.42 3.71 -9.68
N GLY A 590 -56.67 3.40 -9.33
CA GLY A 590 -57.04 2.44 -8.31
C GLY A 590 -58.26 2.86 -7.46
N THR A 591 -58.75 4.11 -7.56
CA THR A 591 -59.98 4.52 -6.89
C THR A 591 -61.20 3.92 -7.58
N THR A 592 -62.29 3.71 -6.82
CA THR A 592 -63.55 3.20 -7.37
C THR A 592 -64.03 4.08 -8.51
N GLU A 593 -63.94 5.40 -8.37
CA GLU A 593 -64.37 6.42 -9.34
C GLU A 593 -63.71 6.26 -10.72
N PHE A 594 -62.41 5.90 -10.77
CA PHE A 594 -61.72 5.64 -12.03
C PHE A 594 -62.26 4.38 -12.74
N PHE A 595 -62.65 3.36 -11.96
CA PHE A 595 -63.34 2.19 -12.50
C PHE A 595 -64.78 2.53 -12.89
N THR A 596 -65.54 3.28 -12.07
CA THR A 596 -66.92 3.69 -12.37
C THR A 596 -66.99 4.50 -13.67
N ALA A 597 -66.19 5.55 -13.82
CA ALA A 597 -66.16 6.37 -15.05
C ALA A 597 -65.78 5.54 -16.30
N ARG A 598 -64.93 4.51 -16.14
CA ARG A 598 -64.56 3.61 -17.25
C ARG A 598 -65.64 2.57 -17.55
N ILE A 599 -66.38 2.11 -16.53
CA ILE A 599 -67.55 1.23 -16.66
C ILE A 599 -68.71 2.01 -17.29
N GLU A 600 -68.98 3.24 -16.86
CA GLU A 600 -69.96 4.15 -17.47
C GLU A 600 -69.64 4.46 -18.93
N SER A 601 -68.36 4.69 -19.27
CA SER A 601 -67.93 4.85 -20.67
C SER A 601 -68.14 3.57 -21.49
N LEU A 602 -67.86 2.39 -20.91
CA LEU A 602 -68.13 1.09 -21.56
C LEU A 602 -69.63 0.86 -21.75
N ILE A 603 -70.45 1.08 -20.71
CA ILE A 603 -71.92 0.97 -20.77
C ILE A 603 -72.49 1.98 -21.78
N GLY A 604 -71.96 3.21 -21.85
CA GLY A 604 -72.37 4.20 -22.85
C GLY A 604 -72.13 3.74 -24.28
N ASN A 605 -70.98 3.11 -24.54
CA ASN A 605 -70.67 2.50 -25.85
C ASN A 605 -71.57 1.29 -26.13
N LEU A 606 -71.73 0.38 -25.17
CA LEU A 606 -72.54 -0.84 -25.30
C LEU A 606 -74.03 -0.51 -25.52
N ARG A 607 -74.54 0.51 -24.81
CA ARG A 607 -75.89 1.05 -24.98
C ARG A 607 -76.08 1.71 -26.35
N LYS A 608 -75.02 2.29 -26.92
CA LYS A 608 -75.03 2.81 -28.28
C LYS A 608 -75.02 1.68 -29.32
N GLU A 609 -74.17 0.67 -29.18
CA GLU A 609 -74.17 -0.51 -30.05
C GLU A 609 -75.50 -1.27 -30.00
N MET A 610 -76.13 -1.36 -28.82
CA MET A 610 -77.49 -1.88 -28.66
C MET A 610 -78.55 -1.00 -29.34
N GLN A 611 -78.42 0.33 -29.30
CA GLN A 611 -79.35 1.23 -29.99
C GLN A 611 -79.18 1.15 -31.51
N ASP A 612 -77.94 1.25 -32.01
CA ASP A 612 -77.61 1.12 -33.44
C ASP A 612 -78.06 -0.25 -33.98
N GLY A 613 -77.96 -1.32 -33.16
CA GLY A 613 -78.47 -2.65 -33.46
C GLY A 613 -80.00 -2.79 -33.39
N HIS A 614 -80.65 -2.15 -32.40
CA HIS A 614 -82.11 -2.12 -32.29
C HIS A 614 -82.74 -1.37 -33.45
N ASP A 615 -82.20 -0.20 -33.80
CA ASP A 615 -82.63 0.60 -34.94
C ASP A 615 -82.43 -0.18 -36.25
N ALA A 616 -81.35 -0.96 -36.38
CA ALA A 616 -81.14 -1.86 -37.53
C ALA A 616 -82.12 -3.05 -37.59
N VAL A 617 -82.61 -3.54 -36.45
CA VAL A 617 -83.65 -4.59 -36.38
C VAL A 617 -85.04 -4.00 -36.67
N MET A 618 -85.37 -2.86 -36.09
CA MET A 618 -86.63 -2.15 -36.36
C MET A 618 -86.74 -1.77 -37.85
N LYS A 619 -85.63 -1.32 -38.46
CA LYS A 619 -85.54 -1.02 -39.90
C LYS A 619 -85.64 -2.26 -40.82
N LYS A 620 -85.48 -3.47 -40.29
CA LYS A 620 -85.83 -4.73 -40.98
C LYS A 620 -87.28 -5.13 -40.76
N LEU A 621 -87.82 -4.90 -39.57
CA LEU A 621 -89.25 -5.10 -39.27
C LEU A 621 -90.14 -4.14 -40.07
N GLU A 622 -89.62 -2.96 -40.46
CA GLU A 622 -90.27 -2.02 -41.38
C GLU A 622 -90.12 -2.39 -42.86
N SER A 623 -89.19 -3.27 -43.25
CA SER A 623 -89.01 -3.68 -44.66
C SER A 623 -89.72 -4.99 -45.02
N ASP A 624 -89.77 -5.95 -44.08
CA ASP A 624 -90.10 -7.35 -44.38
C ASP A 624 -91.45 -7.75 -43.77
N GLY A 625 -92.54 -7.18 -44.29
CA GLY A 625 -93.89 -7.63 -43.95
C GLY A 625 -94.40 -8.71 -44.91
N TYR A 626 -94.59 -9.95 -44.44
CA TYR A 626 -95.84 -10.71 -44.66
C TYR A 626 -95.93 -11.97 -43.78
N GLN A 627 -97.18 -12.34 -43.46
CA GLN A 627 -97.56 -13.52 -42.70
C GLN A 627 -97.36 -14.82 -43.51
N GLU A 628 -96.59 -15.76 -42.96
CA GLU A 628 -96.89 -17.20 -42.82
C GLU A 628 -95.73 -17.82 -42.02
N LEU A 629 -95.86 -18.08 -40.72
CA LEU A 629 -96.70 -19.08 -40.05
C LEU A 629 -96.32 -20.53 -40.41
N ARG A 630 -95.90 -21.26 -39.36
CA ARG A 630 -95.78 -22.73 -39.25
C ARG A 630 -94.56 -23.44 -39.88
N ASP A 631 -94.16 -24.48 -39.13
CA ASP A 631 -93.57 -25.74 -39.57
C ASP A 631 -92.15 -25.73 -40.17
N THR A 632 -91.15 -25.41 -39.34
CA THR A 632 -89.96 -26.29 -39.24
C THR A 632 -89.34 -26.24 -37.83
N LEU A 633 -89.58 -27.31 -37.07
CA LEU A 633 -88.86 -27.71 -35.85
C LEU A 633 -88.17 -29.05 -36.14
N GLU A 634 -87.23 -29.48 -35.28
CA GLU A 634 -86.42 -30.73 -35.39
C GLU A 634 -85.41 -30.70 -36.57
N GLU A 635 -84.13 -31.08 -36.49
CA GLU A 635 -83.16 -31.51 -35.44
C GLU A 635 -81.73 -31.19 -36.01
N GLY A 636 -80.63 -30.99 -35.26
CA GLY A 636 -80.37 -30.96 -33.81
C GLY A 636 -78.85 -30.83 -33.53
N MET A 637 -78.46 -30.83 -32.24
CA MET A 637 -77.07 -30.83 -31.68
C MET A 637 -76.20 -29.55 -31.86
N MET A 638 -75.39 -29.11 -30.88
CA MET A 638 -75.36 -29.34 -29.41
C MET A 638 -74.43 -28.29 -28.77
N TYR A 639 -74.79 -27.70 -27.62
CA TYR A 639 -73.92 -27.38 -26.48
C TYR A 639 -74.80 -26.98 -25.28
N ASP A 640 -74.42 -27.41 -24.07
CA ASP A 640 -75.27 -27.28 -22.87
C ASP A 640 -75.18 -25.93 -22.14
N VAL A 641 -76.28 -25.62 -21.45
CA VAL A 641 -76.52 -24.51 -20.51
C VAL A 641 -77.46 -25.14 -19.43
N VAL A 642 -77.53 -24.78 -18.15
CA VAL A 642 -77.30 -23.52 -17.40
C VAL A 642 -76.96 -23.87 -15.92
N ALA A 643 -76.72 -22.82 -15.13
CA ALA A 643 -77.15 -22.65 -13.73
C ALA A 643 -76.16 -22.97 -12.60
N GLU A 644 -76.41 -22.25 -11.49
CA GLU A 644 -75.67 -22.25 -10.23
C GLU A 644 -76.40 -23.13 -9.21
N GLU A 645 -75.66 -23.97 -8.48
CA GLU A 645 -75.97 -24.54 -7.16
C GLU A 645 -74.74 -25.39 -6.74
N SER A 646 -74.30 -25.48 -5.49
CA SER A 646 -74.74 -24.77 -4.28
C SER A 646 -73.57 -24.54 -3.32
N GLU A 647 -73.89 -23.77 -2.28
CA GLU A 647 -73.35 -23.79 -0.92
C GLU A 647 -72.66 -25.10 -0.48
N ASP A 648 -71.55 -24.97 0.24
CA ASP A 648 -71.53 -25.32 1.68
C ASP A 648 -70.39 -24.55 2.39
N GLU A 649 -70.77 -23.73 3.38
CA GLU A 649 -69.87 -23.36 4.48
C GLU A 649 -69.99 -24.44 5.57
N ASP A 650 -68.89 -24.80 6.25
CA ASP A 650 -68.99 -24.93 7.71
C ASP A 650 -67.63 -24.71 8.42
N ILE A 651 -67.71 -24.35 9.69
CA ILE A 651 -66.60 -23.96 10.56
C ILE A 651 -66.67 -24.80 11.83
N THR A 652 -65.65 -25.63 12.09
CA THR A 652 -65.54 -26.34 13.40
C THR A 652 -64.19 -26.12 14.09
N HIS A 653 -64.28 -25.67 15.35
CA HIS A 653 -63.21 -25.53 16.33
C HIS A 653 -62.47 -26.85 16.66
N GLY A 654 -61.35 -26.79 17.40
CA GLY A 654 -60.84 -27.97 18.09
C GLY A 654 -59.43 -27.92 18.71
N ASN A 655 -59.26 -27.14 19.77
CA ASN A 655 -58.33 -27.25 20.93
C ASN A 655 -57.04 -28.13 20.90
N GLU A 656 -55.96 -27.51 21.41
CA GLU A 656 -55.08 -27.95 22.53
C GLU A 656 -54.42 -29.35 22.55
N ASP A 657 -53.08 -29.36 22.47
CA ASP A 657 -52.08 -29.92 23.45
C ASP A 657 -50.71 -30.08 22.73
N ILE A 658 -49.56 -29.59 23.21
CA ILE A 658 -48.82 -29.76 24.48
C ILE A 658 -48.23 -31.19 24.64
N ASP A 659 -46.97 -31.37 24.21
CA ASP A 659 -45.76 -31.67 25.04
C ASP A 659 -44.57 -32.14 24.12
N GLY A 660 -43.39 -32.46 24.67
CA GLY A 660 -42.56 -33.56 24.10
C GLY A 660 -41.13 -33.31 23.60
N SER A 661 -40.34 -32.46 24.25
CA SER A 661 -38.85 -32.53 24.37
C SER A 661 -37.91 -32.95 23.18
N GLU A 662 -36.99 -32.03 22.85
CA GLU A 662 -35.58 -32.25 22.41
C GLU A 662 -35.22 -33.02 21.11
N GLY A 663 -34.55 -32.32 20.17
CA GLY A 663 -33.80 -32.93 19.07
C GLY A 663 -33.12 -31.92 18.13
N ASN A 664 -31.78 -31.86 18.11
CA ASN A 664 -31.00 -30.99 17.21
C ASN A 664 -31.06 -31.46 15.75
N VAL A 665 -31.32 -30.55 14.79
CA VAL A 665 -30.68 -30.51 13.45
C VAL A 665 -30.89 -29.14 12.78
N ARG A 666 -30.03 -28.76 11.83
CA ARG A 666 -30.17 -27.57 10.99
C ARG A 666 -30.85 -27.94 9.66
N ASP A 667 -31.86 -27.20 9.19
CA ASP A 667 -31.89 -26.81 7.76
C ASP A 667 -32.91 -25.70 7.36
N ARG A 668 -32.69 -25.20 6.14
CA ARG A 668 -33.61 -24.69 5.08
C ARG A 668 -35.09 -24.29 5.34
N GLN A 669 -35.44 -23.21 4.60
CA GLN A 669 -36.72 -22.94 3.86
C GLN A 669 -38.01 -22.75 4.69
N SER A 670 -38.86 -21.72 4.56
CA SER A 670 -39.28 -20.74 3.51
C SER A 670 -40.55 -21.12 2.73
N GLY A 671 -41.60 -20.29 2.83
CA GLY A 671 -42.74 -20.31 1.90
C GLY A 671 -44.06 -19.74 2.47
N GLU A 672 -44.44 -18.54 2.05
CA GLU A 672 -45.84 -18.09 2.03
C GLU A 672 -46.44 -18.36 0.64
N VAL A 673 -47.72 -18.71 0.58
CA VAL A 673 -48.50 -19.18 -0.60
C VAL A 673 -49.97 -18.83 -0.31
N GLN A 674 -50.85 -18.28 -1.18
CA GLN A 674 -50.83 -17.68 -2.54
C GLN A 674 -52.16 -16.86 -2.69
N GLU A 675 -52.42 -15.90 -3.59
CA GLU A 675 -51.59 -15.10 -4.50
C GLU A 675 -52.26 -13.68 -4.71
N PRO A 676 -53.05 -13.32 -5.76
CA PRO A 676 -52.91 -13.50 -7.21
C PRO A 676 -52.53 -12.23 -8.01
N SER A 677 -51.71 -12.44 -9.05
CA SER A 677 -51.76 -11.79 -10.36
C SER A 677 -51.76 -10.24 -10.48
N ARG A 678 -50.55 -9.66 -10.65
CA ARG A 678 -50.33 -8.56 -11.61
C ARG A 678 -49.06 -8.80 -12.44
N LYS A 679 -49.22 -8.92 -13.77
CA LYS A 679 -48.12 -9.18 -14.73
C LYS A 679 -47.13 -8.00 -14.77
N LYS A 680 -46.01 -8.10 -14.05
CA LYS A 680 -44.92 -7.10 -14.07
C LYS A 680 -44.20 -7.11 -15.43
N GLN A 681 -44.27 -6.00 -16.17
CA GLN A 681 -43.49 -5.79 -17.40
C GLN A 681 -41.99 -5.85 -17.09
N LYS A 682 -41.23 -6.62 -17.88
CA LYS A 682 -39.76 -6.67 -17.77
C LYS A 682 -39.15 -5.45 -18.47
N VAL A 683 -38.64 -4.49 -17.70
CA VAL A 683 -37.90 -3.33 -18.23
C VAL A 683 -36.53 -3.78 -18.75
N VAL A 684 -36.37 -3.82 -20.07
CA VAL A 684 -35.12 -4.16 -20.76
C VAL A 684 -34.34 -2.88 -21.07
N THR A 685 -33.01 -2.91 -20.93
CA THR A 685 -32.15 -1.79 -21.37
C THR A 685 -31.93 -1.90 -22.89
N VAL A 686 -32.34 -0.87 -23.62
CA VAL A 686 -32.04 -0.71 -25.06
C VAL A 686 -30.97 0.36 -25.26
N GLY A 687 -29.92 0.01 -26.01
CA GLY A 687 -28.92 0.94 -26.51
C GLY A 687 -29.28 1.48 -27.89
N LEU A 688 -28.75 2.66 -28.23
CA LEU A 688 -28.79 3.20 -29.59
C LEU A 688 -27.35 3.37 -30.08
N VAL A 689 -27.01 2.70 -31.18
CA VAL A 689 -25.67 2.77 -31.79
C VAL A 689 -25.84 2.89 -33.30
N GLN A 690 -25.23 3.91 -33.92
CA GLN A 690 -25.27 4.14 -35.38
C GLN A 690 -26.69 4.07 -35.98
N ASN A 691 -27.67 4.74 -35.34
CA ASN A 691 -29.10 4.73 -35.68
C ASN A 691 -29.79 3.34 -35.67
N LYS A 692 -29.19 2.32 -35.08
CA LYS A 692 -29.84 1.03 -34.76
C LYS A 692 -30.10 0.90 -33.27
N VAL A 693 -31.25 0.32 -32.93
CA VAL A 693 -31.63 -0.04 -31.56
C VAL A 693 -31.11 -1.44 -31.27
N THR A 694 -30.36 -1.61 -30.19
CA THR A 694 -29.78 -2.91 -29.77
C THR A 694 -30.18 -3.24 -28.32
N PRO A 695 -30.31 -4.52 -27.94
CA PRO A 695 -30.65 -4.92 -26.56
C PRO A 695 -29.43 -4.89 -25.61
N LEU A 696 -28.37 -4.15 -25.96
CA LEU A 696 -27.11 -4.07 -25.23
C LEU A 696 -26.66 -2.60 -25.09
N PRO A 697 -26.08 -2.19 -23.93
CA PRO A 697 -25.52 -0.85 -23.78
C PRO A 697 -24.37 -0.57 -24.78
N PRO A 698 -24.17 0.68 -25.25
CA PRO A 698 -23.17 1.03 -26.27
C PRO A 698 -21.71 0.63 -25.97
N ASN A 699 -21.37 0.42 -24.69
CA ASN A 699 -20.04 0.02 -24.20
C ASN A 699 -20.06 -1.37 -23.52
N PHE A 700 -20.95 -2.28 -23.93
CA PHE A 700 -21.00 -3.62 -23.36
C PHE A 700 -19.72 -4.45 -23.65
N GLU A 701 -19.15 -5.06 -22.60
CA GLU A 701 -18.16 -6.13 -22.70
C GLU A 701 -18.59 -7.29 -21.78
N PHE A 702 -18.48 -8.53 -22.28
CA PHE A 702 -18.74 -9.73 -21.45
C PHE A 702 -17.84 -9.78 -20.20
N PRO A 703 -18.34 -10.23 -19.02
CA PRO A 703 -17.55 -10.29 -17.79
C PRO A 703 -16.28 -11.14 -17.88
N LYS A 704 -15.13 -10.51 -17.66
CA LYS A 704 -13.81 -11.15 -17.61
C LYS A 704 -13.71 -12.01 -16.35
N GLY A 705 -13.31 -13.29 -16.49
CA GLY A 705 -13.13 -14.22 -15.37
C GLY A 705 -14.35 -15.06 -14.97
N MET A 706 -15.44 -15.04 -15.75
CA MET A 706 -16.67 -15.81 -15.48
C MET A 706 -16.41 -17.33 -15.30
N THR A 707 -17.06 -17.94 -14.30
CA THR A 707 -17.03 -19.39 -14.05
C THR A 707 -18.02 -20.14 -14.95
N CYS A 708 -17.90 -21.46 -15.02
CA CYS A 708 -18.75 -22.30 -15.88
C CYS A 708 -20.24 -22.23 -15.49
N GLY A 709 -20.56 -22.42 -14.21
CA GLY A 709 -21.94 -22.29 -13.71
C GLY A 709 -22.52 -20.88 -13.89
N GLN A 710 -21.71 -19.82 -13.75
CA GLN A 710 -22.15 -18.45 -14.01
C GLN A 710 -22.49 -18.22 -15.49
N LEU A 711 -21.79 -18.87 -16.43
CA LEU A 711 -22.15 -18.81 -17.85
C LEU A 711 -23.49 -19.49 -18.10
N VAL A 712 -23.73 -20.69 -17.54
CA VAL A 712 -25.02 -21.40 -17.67
C VAL A 712 -26.17 -20.58 -17.09
N GLN A 713 -25.97 -19.94 -15.93
CA GLN A 713 -26.95 -19.03 -15.33
C GLN A 713 -27.26 -17.86 -16.25
N ASN A 714 -26.24 -17.15 -16.74
CA ASN A 714 -26.41 -15.99 -17.62
C ASN A 714 -26.99 -16.38 -19.01
N TRP A 715 -26.78 -17.62 -19.47
CA TRP A 715 -27.33 -18.13 -20.72
C TRP A 715 -28.85 -18.24 -20.70
N PHE A 716 -29.42 -18.75 -19.60
CA PHE A 716 -30.86 -18.97 -19.43
C PHE A 716 -31.62 -17.76 -18.86
N ILE A 717 -31.02 -17.04 -17.92
CA ILE A 717 -31.70 -16.04 -17.09
C ILE A 717 -31.26 -14.61 -17.45
N GLY A 718 -30.05 -14.45 -17.98
CA GLY A 718 -29.42 -13.13 -18.23
C GLY A 718 -28.74 -12.57 -16.99
N ASP A 719 -28.25 -11.34 -17.09
CA ASP A 719 -27.69 -10.60 -15.95
C ASP A 719 -28.75 -9.61 -15.44
N SER A 720 -29.47 -10.00 -14.38
CA SER A 720 -30.53 -9.20 -13.77
C SER A 720 -30.03 -7.92 -13.10
N VAL A 721 -28.74 -7.84 -12.74
CA VAL A 721 -28.13 -6.65 -12.14
C VAL A 721 -27.80 -5.61 -13.22
N ARG A 722 -27.31 -6.07 -14.38
CA ARG A 722 -27.03 -5.23 -15.56
C ARG A 722 -28.24 -5.05 -16.49
N LYS A 723 -29.37 -5.70 -16.20
CA LYS A 723 -30.60 -5.78 -17.03
C LYS A 723 -30.35 -6.31 -18.45
N ILE A 724 -29.42 -7.26 -18.59
CA ILE A 724 -29.08 -7.89 -19.87
C ILE A 724 -29.95 -9.14 -20.07
N LEU A 725 -30.46 -9.33 -21.28
CA LEU A 725 -31.23 -10.52 -21.66
C LEU A 725 -30.42 -11.82 -21.50
N PRO A 726 -31.09 -12.98 -21.39
CA PRO A 726 -30.46 -14.30 -21.49
C PRO A 726 -29.51 -14.37 -22.68
N TYR A 727 -28.26 -14.80 -22.49
CA TYR A 727 -27.25 -14.73 -23.56
C TYR A 727 -27.64 -15.57 -24.80
N ARG A 728 -28.51 -16.59 -24.63
CA ARG A 728 -29.13 -17.33 -25.75
C ARG A 728 -30.00 -16.50 -26.71
N ARG A 729 -30.21 -15.21 -26.42
CA ARG A 729 -30.93 -14.23 -27.26
C ARG A 729 -30.03 -13.11 -27.78
N LEU A 730 -28.71 -13.30 -27.77
CA LEU A 730 -27.74 -12.32 -28.28
C LEU A 730 -27.18 -12.78 -29.62
N GLU A 731 -27.62 -12.13 -30.70
CA GLU A 731 -27.13 -12.35 -32.06
C GLU A 731 -25.88 -11.53 -32.37
N ALA A 732 -25.12 -11.92 -33.41
CA ALA A 732 -23.92 -11.21 -33.85
C ALA A 732 -24.16 -9.73 -34.20
N GLY A 733 -25.39 -9.38 -34.63
CA GLY A 733 -25.80 -8.01 -34.93
C GLY A 733 -25.99 -7.09 -33.72
N HIS A 734 -26.02 -7.62 -32.48
CA HIS A 734 -26.18 -6.80 -31.28
C HIS A 734 -24.88 -6.17 -30.77
N PHE A 735 -23.72 -6.61 -31.28
CA PHE A 735 -22.39 -6.21 -30.82
C PHE A 735 -21.75 -5.10 -31.67
N THR A 736 -22.53 -4.34 -32.44
CA THR A 736 -22.02 -3.21 -33.24
C THR A 736 -21.46 -2.12 -32.33
N HIS A 737 -20.16 -1.82 -32.43
CA HIS A 737 -19.49 -0.80 -31.62
C HIS A 737 -18.73 0.21 -32.50
N SER A 738 -18.32 1.33 -31.92
CA SER A 738 -17.45 2.32 -32.60
C SER A 738 -16.00 1.83 -32.79
N ASP A 739 -15.57 0.82 -32.01
CA ASP A 739 -14.28 0.15 -32.12
C ASP A 739 -14.48 -1.25 -32.72
N LYS A 740 -14.11 -1.40 -34.00
CA LYS A 740 -14.23 -2.65 -34.74
C LYS A 740 -13.49 -3.82 -34.07
N LYS A 741 -12.34 -3.55 -33.42
CA LYS A 741 -11.54 -4.58 -32.72
C LYS A 741 -12.22 -5.07 -31.45
N LYS A 742 -13.08 -4.26 -30.82
CA LYS A 742 -13.95 -4.71 -29.72
C LYS A 742 -15.14 -5.51 -30.22
N GLU A 743 -15.80 -5.03 -31.28
CA GLU A 743 -16.93 -5.70 -31.92
C GLU A 743 -16.58 -7.14 -32.34
N ASP A 744 -15.49 -7.34 -33.08
CA ASP A 744 -15.06 -8.67 -33.54
C ASP A 744 -14.69 -9.60 -32.38
N ASN A 745 -14.15 -9.06 -31.28
CA ASN A 745 -13.87 -9.80 -30.05
C ASN A 745 -15.15 -10.21 -29.29
N GLN A 746 -16.16 -9.33 -29.17
CA GLN A 746 -17.44 -9.71 -28.53
C GLN A 746 -18.18 -10.77 -29.36
N LYS A 747 -18.20 -10.65 -30.70
CA LYS A 747 -18.75 -11.68 -31.60
C LYS A 747 -18.05 -13.03 -31.41
N SER A 748 -16.71 -13.03 -31.38
CA SER A 748 -15.91 -14.25 -31.16
C SER A 748 -16.18 -14.89 -29.78
N LEU A 749 -16.38 -14.08 -28.74
CA LEU A 749 -16.77 -14.56 -27.41
C LEU A 749 -18.17 -15.18 -27.41
N ASN A 750 -19.14 -14.57 -28.09
CA ASN A 750 -20.51 -15.08 -28.19
C ASN A 750 -20.55 -16.46 -28.89
N GLN A 751 -19.83 -16.61 -30.01
CA GLN A 751 -19.65 -17.91 -30.70
C GLN A 751 -19.03 -18.97 -29.78
N LYS A 752 -18.01 -18.59 -28.99
CA LYS A 752 -17.36 -19.49 -28.01
C LYS A 752 -18.29 -19.91 -26.87
N MET A 753 -19.17 -19.01 -26.41
CA MET A 753 -20.23 -19.35 -25.44
C MET A 753 -21.24 -20.33 -26.04
N GLY A 754 -21.69 -20.12 -27.28
CA GLY A 754 -22.58 -21.04 -27.99
C GLY A 754 -22.00 -22.46 -28.10
N ARG A 755 -20.74 -22.59 -28.50
CA ARG A 755 -20.04 -23.89 -28.55
C ARG A 755 -19.92 -24.56 -27.17
N PHE A 756 -19.68 -23.80 -26.11
CA PHE A 756 -19.70 -24.34 -24.74
C PHE A 756 -21.09 -24.85 -24.35
N MET A 757 -22.14 -24.10 -24.70
CA MET A 757 -23.51 -24.41 -24.32
C MET A 757 -24.13 -25.56 -25.10
N ALA A 758 -23.67 -25.85 -26.33
CA ALA A 758 -24.05 -27.08 -27.05
C ALA A 758 -23.60 -28.35 -26.31
N VAL A 759 -22.40 -28.35 -25.72
CA VAL A 759 -21.91 -29.47 -24.89
C VAL A 759 -22.72 -29.58 -23.60
N VAL A 760 -23.08 -28.45 -22.98
CA VAL A 760 -23.97 -28.42 -21.80
C VAL A 760 -25.37 -28.95 -22.13
N GLN A 761 -25.94 -28.59 -23.28
CA GLN A 761 -27.25 -29.06 -23.73
C GLN A 761 -27.29 -30.58 -23.88
N HIS A 762 -26.41 -31.16 -24.68
CA HIS A 762 -26.34 -32.59 -24.94
C HIS A 762 -26.26 -33.43 -23.64
N TYR A 763 -25.42 -33.02 -22.68
CA TYR A 763 -25.33 -33.73 -21.40
C TYR A 763 -26.49 -33.44 -20.44
N ALA A 764 -27.20 -32.32 -20.57
CA ALA A 764 -28.42 -32.04 -19.81
C ALA A 764 -29.65 -32.77 -20.38
N GLU A 765 -29.71 -32.97 -21.69
CA GLU A 765 -30.71 -33.79 -22.37
C GLU A 765 -30.51 -35.28 -22.01
N ALA A 766 -29.27 -35.77 -22.02
CA ALA A 766 -28.94 -37.14 -21.58
C ALA A 766 -29.29 -37.43 -20.10
N GLU A 767 -29.37 -36.40 -19.25
CA GLU A 767 -29.79 -36.50 -17.84
C GLU A 767 -31.26 -36.10 -17.60
N ASN A 768 -32.04 -35.82 -18.66
CA ASN A 768 -33.41 -35.32 -18.62
C ASN A 768 -33.61 -34.10 -17.68
N VAL A 769 -32.70 -33.11 -17.75
CA VAL A 769 -32.79 -31.85 -16.99
C VAL A 769 -32.66 -30.58 -17.85
N TRP A 770 -32.58 -30.70 -19.17
CA TRP A 770 -32.57 -29.54 -20.06
C TRP A 770 -33.89 -28.75 -19.97
N ILE A 771 -33.83 -27.46 -20.33
CA ILE A 771 -34.95 -26.51 -20.28
C ILE A 771 -35.27 -26.10 -21.71
N HIS A 772 -36.38 -26.61 -22.25
CA HIS A 772 -36.83 -26.33 -23.60
C HIS A 772 -37.44 -24.92 -23.69
N GLU A 773 -37.80 -24.46 -24.90
CA GLU A 773 -38.21 -23.06 -25.09
C GLU A 773 -39.55 -22.69 -24.41
N ASN A 774 -40.44 -23.68 -24.27
CA ASN A 774 -41.74 -23.54 -23.62
C ASN A 774 -41.67 -23.73 -22.09
N ASP A 775 -40.53 -24.13 -21.53
CA ASP A 775 -40.39 -24.38 -20.09
C ASP A 775 -40.33 -23.10 -19.26
N VAL A 776 -41.00 -23.13 -18.10
CA VAL A 776 -40.81 -22.09 -17.07
C VAL A 776 -39.38 -22.18 -16.52
N VAL A 777 -38.58 -21.15 -16.83
CA VAL A 777 -37.18 -21.01 -16.42
C VAL A 777 -37.10 -20.50 -14.98
N THR A 778 -36.70 -21.39 -14.07
CA THR A 778 -36.47 -21.10 -12.64
C THR A 778 -34.99 -21.25 -12.29
N MET A 779 -34.48 -20.45 -11.34
CA MET A 779 -33.09 -20.55 -10.83
C MET A 779 -32.72 -21.98 -10.41
N GLU A 780 -33.64 -22.70 -9.78
CA GLU A 780 -33.46 -24.07 -9.30
C GLU A 780 -33.19 -25.08 -10.43
N LYS A 781 -34.06 -25.15 -11.45
CA LYS A 781 -33.81 -25.94 -12.67
C LYS A 781 -32.45 -25.61 -13.32
N VAL A 782 -32.08 -24.33 -13.38
CA VAL A 782 -30.80 -23.89 -14.00
C VAL A 782 -29.59 -24.30 -13.15
N HIS A 783 -29.72 -24.38 -11.83
CA HIS A 783 -28.68 -24.95 -10.95
C HIS A 783 -28.56 -26.47 -11.14
N ASN A 784 -29.70 -27.17 -11.15
CA ASN A 784 -29.82 -28.62 -11.32
C ASN A 784 -29.17 -29.12 -12.65
N ILE A 785 -29.32 -28.36 -13.75
CA ILE A 785 -28.56 -28.59 -15.00
C ILE A 785 -27.06 -28.70 -14.70
N TRP A 786 -26.47 -27.66 -14.12
CA TRP A 786 -25.01 -27.60 -13.94
C TRP A 786 -24.53 -28.62 -12.91
N GLU A 787 -25.25 -28.79 -11.79
CA GLU A 787 -24.91 -29.71 -10.71
C GLU A 787 -24.83 -31.17 -11.20
N LYS A 788 -25.82 -31.65 -11.97
CA LYS A 788 -25.81 -33.02 -12.51
C LYS A 788 -24.70 -33.26 -13.53
N ILE A 789 -24.48 -32.33 -14.46
CA ILE A 789 -23.54 -32.55 -15.57
C ILE A 789 -22.08 -32.27 -15.19
N GLU A 790 -21.82 -31.37 -14.23
CA GLU A 790 -20.47 -30.87 -13.95
C GLU A 790 -19.52 -32.01 -13.59
N TRP A 791 -19.83 -32.81 -12.57
CA TRP A 791 -18.95 -33.92 -12.19
C TRP A 791 -19.13 -35.14 -13.09
N LYS A 792 -20.37 -35.52 -13.39
CA LYS A 792 -20.71 -36.77 -14.11
C LYS A 792 -20.14 -36.81 -15.52
N HIS A 793 -20.33 -35.74 -16.29
CA HIS A 793 -19.99 -35.71 -17.71
C HIS A 793 -18.82 -34.78 -18.03
N ILE A 794 -18.82 -33.56 -17.48
CA ILE A 794 -17.91 -32.51 -17.93
C ILE A 794 -16.52 -32.66 -17.32
N ARG A 795 -16.40 -32.71 -15.98
CA ARG A 795 -15.11 -32.81 -15.29
C ARG A 795 -14.43 -34.15 -15.57
N THR A 796 -15.20 -35.24 -15.57
CA THR A 796 -14.68 -36.61 -15.74
C THR A 796 -14.15 -36.86 -17.17
N LYS A 797 -14.74 -36.25 -18.21
CA LYS A 797 -14.25 -36.40 -19.60
C LYS A 797 -13.17 -35.40 -19.99
N TYR A 798 -13.22 -34.15 -19.49
CA TYR A 798 -12.41 -33.05 -20.05
C TYR A 798 -11.34 -32.46 -19.11
N LEU A 799 -11.29 -32.83 -17.82
CA LEU A 799 -10.13 -32.50 -16.95
C LEU A 799 -9.24 -33.72 -16.71
N LYS A 800 -7.92 -33.51 -16.71
CA LYS A 800 -6.95 -34.51 -16.24
C LYS A 800 -6.87 -34.50 -14.70
N GLU A 801 -6.69 -35.68 -14.12
CA GLU A 801 -6.79 -36.00 -12.69
C GLU A 801 -5.97 -35.09 -11.76
N ALA A 802 -4.85 -34.54 -12.25
CA ALA A 802 -3.95 -33.67 -11.48
C ALA A 802 -4.52 -32.26 -11.16
N SER A 803 -5.73 -31.90 -11.61
CA SER A 803 -6.27 -30.53 -11.52
C SER A 803 -7.46 -30.41 -10.55
N ARG A 804 -7.23 -30.63 -9.24
CA ARG A 804 -8.25 -30.46 -8.17
C ARG A 804 -8.56 -28.99 -7.81
N SER A 805 -8.46 -28.05 -8.76
CA SER A 805 -8.89 -26.66 -8.56
C SER A 805 -10.38 -26.54 -8.88
N THR A 806 -11.17 -26.11 -7.90
CA THR A 806 -12.63 -26.01 -8.03
C THR A 806 -13.11 -24.87 -8.95
N THR A 807 -12.24 -23.94 -9.33
CA THR A 807 -12.63 -22.61 -9.83
C THR A 807 -11.99 -22.23 -11.18
N LYS A 808 -12.03 -23.13 -12.18
CA LYS A 808 -11.64 -22.79 -13.56
C LYS A 808 -12.68 -21.87 -14.23
N SER A 809 -12.21 -20.97 -15.10
CA SER A 809 -13.06 -20.17 -15.98
C SER A 809 -13.58 -21.00 -17.16
N TRP A 810 -14.76 -20.62 -17.70
CA TRP A 810 -15.38 -21.35 -18.82
C TRP A 810 -14.49 -21.39 -20.07
N ILE A 811 -13.72 -20.33 -20.33
CA ILE A 811 -12.76 -20.26 -21.45
C ILE A 811 -11.65 -21.32 -21.29
N SER A 812 -11.16 -21.53 -20.07
CA SER A 812 -10.14 -22.55 -19.79
C SER A 812 -10.69 -23.96 -20.06
N LEU A 813 -11.93 -24.20 -19.65
CA LEU A 813 -12.59 -25.49 -19.83
C LEU A 813 -12.97 -25.75 -21.31
N LEU A 814 -13.44 -24.75 -22.04
CA LEU A 814 -13.69 -24.84 -23.48
C LEU A 814 -12.42 -25.19 -24.27
N ASN A 815 -11.28 -24.62 -23.88
CA ASN A 815 -9.98 -24.95 -24.47
C ASN A 815 -9.54 -26.39 -24.13
N GLU A 816 -9.90 -26.91 -22.95
CA GLU A 816 -9.65 -28.32 -22.56
C GLU A 816 -10.59 -29.30 -23.30
N MET A 817 -11.87 -28.95 -23.49
CA MET A 817 -12.82 -29.68 -24.35
C MET A 817 -12.32 -29.77 -25.80
N GLY A 818 -11.89 -28.64 -26.39
CA GLY A 818 -11.36 -28.59 -27.75
C GLY A 818 -10.08 -29.43 -27.93
N ARG A 819 -9.15 -29.38 -26.96
CA ARG A 819 -7.96 -30.24 -26.92
C ARG A 819 -8.28 -31.73 -26.76
N SER A 820 -9.40 -32.05 -26.12
CA SER A 820 -9.83 -33.44 -25.91
C SER A 820 -10.50 -34.03 -27.16
N GLY A 821 -11.17 -33.19 -27.97
CA GLY A 821 -11.73 -33.57 -29.27
C GLY A 821 -13.17 -33.14 -29.52
N ALA A 822 -13.83 -32.45 -28.58
CA ALA A 822 -15.29 -32.23 -28.58
C ALA A 822 -15.87 -31.35 -29.71
N PHE A 823 -15.05 -30.84 -30.64
CA PHE A 823 -15.44 -29.89 -31.69
C PHE A 823 -14.73 -30.18 -33.03
N ARG A 824 -14.78 -31.44 -33.51
CA ARG A 824 -14.13 -31.86 -34.76
C ARG A 824 -15.01 -31.63 -35.99
N GLU A 825 -14.37 -31.27 -37.10
CA GLU A 825 -15.03 -30.86 -38.35
C GLU A 825 -15.42 -32.05 -39.26
N ASP A 826 -14.71 -33.18 -39.19
CA ASP A 826 -14.96 -34.39 -39.99
C ASP A 826 -15.45 -35.58 -39.16
N ARG A 827 -16.55 -36.25 -39.58
CA ARG A 827 -17.10 -37.45 -38.92
C ARG A 827 -16.08 -38.57 -38.76
N ALA A 828 -15.23 -38.76 -39.78
CA ALA A 828 -14.16 -39.77 -39.78
C ALA A 828 -13.04 -39.50 -38.77
N SER A 829 -13.07 -38.36 -38.06
CA SER A 829 -12.06 -37.97 -37.08
C SER A 829 -12.55 -38.01 -35.62
N CYS A 830 -13.85 -38.13 -35.38
CA CYS A 830 -14.44 -38.35 -34.05
C CYS A 830 -14.16 -39.78 -33.56
N LYS A 831 -14.13 -40.00 -32.23
CA LYS A 831 -13.94 -41.36 -31.68
C LYS A 831 -15.24 -42.12 -31.48
N ASP A 832 -16.37 -41.42 -31.49
CA ASP A 832 -17.70 -41.94 -31.24
C ASP A 832 -18.72 -41.12 -32.04
N ASP A 833 -19.84 -41.71 -32.44
CA ASP A 833 -20.90 -41.01 -33.19
C ASP A 833 -21.63 -39.98 -32.30
N GLU A 834 -21.56 -40.12 -30.97
CA GLU A 834 -22.02 -39.10 -30.01
C GLU A 834 -21.14 -37.83 -30.04
N GLU A 835 -19.82 -37.94 -30.23
CA GLU A 835 -18.94 -36.78 -30.40
C GLU A 835 -19.20 -36.04 -31.71
N TRP A 836 -19.76 -36.71 -32.72
CA TRP A 836 -20.13 -36.09 -34.00
C TRP A 836 -21.46 -35.32 -33.93
N LYS A 837 -22.44 -35.78 -33.14
CA LYS A 837 -23.69 -35.02 -32.90
C LYS A 837 -23.41 -33.66 -32.24
N LEU A 838 -22.40 -33.59 -31.37
CA LEU A 838 -21.96 -32.37 -30.68
C LEU A 838 -21.42 -31.26 -31.60
N SER A 839 -20.98 -31.56 -32.83
CA SER A 839 -20.47 -30.55 -33.76
C SER A 839 -21.52 -30.02 -34.75
N ILE A 840 -22.67 -30.67 -34.89
CA ILE A 840 -23.69 -30.36 -35.91
C ILE A 840 -24.76 -29.36 -35.43
N ASN A 841 -25.20 -29.39 -34.17
CA ASN A 841 -26.29 -28.55 -33.70
C ASN A 841 -25.87 -27.08 -33.47
N ASN A 842 -25.78 -26.31 -34.54
CA ASN A 842 -25.94 -24.85 -34.60
C ASN A 842 -26.35 -24.44 -36.02
N ASP A 843 -27.66 -24.30 -36.29
CA ASP A 843 -28.20 -23.78 -37.57
C ASP A 843 -27.96 -22.26 -37.78
N THR A 844 -26.94 -21.69 -37.13
CA THR A 844 -26.50 -20.30 -37.34
C THR A 844 -24.97 -20.23 -37.40
N LEU A 845 -24.47 -19.54 -38.44
CA LEU A 845 -23.06 -19.25 -38.77
C LEU A 845 -22.28 -20.40 -39.48
N THR A 846 -21.95 -20.15 -40.75
CA THR A 846 -21.20 -21.07 -41.64
C THR A 846 -19.69 -21.11 -41.36
N ALA A 847 -19.05 -22.22 -41.68
CA ALA A 847 -17.68 -22.58 -41.26
C ALA A 847 -16.50 -21.83 -41.95
N THR A 848 -16.74 -20.68 -42.60
CA THR A 848 -15.77 -20.06 -43.54
C THR A 848 -14.81 -19.03 -42.96
N GLU A 849 -15.01 -18.54 -41.73
CA GLU A 849 -14.25 -17.38 -41.19
C GLU A 849 -13.09 -17.73 -40.22
N ILE A 850 -12.88 -19.02 -39.87
CA ILE A 850 -11.94 -19.42 -38.80
C ILE A 850 -10.64 -20.04 -39.34
N ARG A 851 -9.94 -19.37 -40.28
CA ARG A 851 -8.58 -19.78 -40.70
C ARG A 851 -7.51 -18.67 -40.83
N ASN A 852 -7.88 -17.39 -40.87
CA ASN A 852 -6.92 -16.28 -41.04
C ASN A 852 -7.08 -15.21 -39.96
N ASP A 853 -6.27 -15.27 -38.88
CA ASP A 853 -5.56 -14.09 -38.34
C ASP A 853 -4.52 -14.42 -37.25
N ASP A 854 -4.53 -15.63 -36.69
CA ASP A 854 -3.65 -16.01 -35.54
C ASP A 854 -2.18 -16.30 -35.96
N ARG A 855 -1.56 -15.36 -36.69
CA ARG A 855 -0.14 -15.40 -37.10
C ARG A 855 0.58 -14.04 -37.25
N SER A 856 -0.02 -12.95 -36.77
CA SER A 856 0.66 -11.66 -36.57
C SER A 856 0.04 -10.90 -35.38
N HIS A 857 0.77 -10.31 -34.43
CA HIS A 857 2.19 -9.91 -34.43
C HIS A 857 2.89 -10.23 -33.09
N LEU A 858 4.14 -10.71 -33.17
CA LEU A 858 5.13 -10.63 -32.07
C LEU A 858 6.43 -10.00 -32.60
N ARG A 859 6.51 -8.67 -32.56
CA ARG A 859 7.74 -7.87 -32.62
C ARG A 859 7.41 -6.40 -32.26
N PRO A 860 8.19 -5.72 -31.42
CA PRO A 860 8.18 -4.26 -31.37
C PRO A 860 8.80 -3.72 -32.67
N HIS A 861 8.18 -2.71 -33.27
CA HIS A 861 8.85 -1.94 -34.31
C HIS A 861 9.71 -0.85 -33.65
N HIS A 862 10.99 -0.79 -34.02
CA HIS A 862 11.68 0.50 -33.98
C HIS A 862 11.02 1.41 -35.03
N GLY A 863 10.81 2.66 -34.66
CA GLY A 863 10.46 3.73 -35.57
C GLY A 863 11.47 4.85 -35.39
N ASP A 864 12.38 4.99 -36.34
CA ASP A 864 13.15 6.21 -36.53
C ASP A 864 12.25 7.23 -37.26
N ASN A 865 12.21 8.46 -36.74
CA ASN A 865 11.84 9.73 -37.36
C ASN A 865 12.48 10.78 -36.41
N ASN A 866 13.29 11.76 -36.82
CA ASN A 866 13.36 12.51 -38.08
C ASN A 866 12.04 13.22 -38.41
N GLU A 867 11.61 14.11 -37.52
CA GLU A 867 11.82 15.57 -37.67
C GLU A 867 11.93 16.24 -36.28
#